data_AF-A0A4U0XP49-F1
#
_entry.id   AF-A0A4U0XP49-F1
#
_cell.length_a   1.000
_cell.length_b   1.000
_cell.length_c   1.000
_cell.angle_alpha   90.00
_cell.angle_beta   90.00
_cell.angle_gamma   90.00
#
_symmetry.space_group_name_H-M   'P 1'
#
loop_
_entity.id
_entity.type
_entity.pdbx_description
1 polymer ?
#
loop_
_entity_poly.entity_id
_entity_poly.type
_entity_poly.pdbx_seq_one_letter_code
_entity_poly.pdbx_strand_id
1 'polypeptide(L)'
;MATFLDNAYSLVHQDNTADQPSQQDLKNQLEKGTDESKVETMKRILTIMLNGDPMPNLLMHIIRFVMPSKSKPLKKLLYLYYEICPKLDSTGKLRQEMILVCNGIRLDLQHANEYIRGNTLRFICKLREAELLENVLTPARSCLEHRHAYVRKNAVFAIASIYQHSEALIPDAPELIETFLEKENDSTCKRNAFAALLSISHEKALEYLSGVIDGVPNAEELLQLVELEFIRKDAVTNAQNKARYLRLIFDLLEANTSTVVYEAASSLTGLTNNPVAVKAAASKFIELSIKESDNNVKLIVLEKVNQLRKRNEGVLDDLIMEVLRVLSSPDLDVRRKALEIAMDMVSSRNVEEVVLLLKKELSKTVDEQYEKNNEYRSLLIHSIHQCAIKFSEVAASVVGLLMDFIADFNNASAVDVISFVKEVVEKFPNLRQSIVERLVSTLSEVRAGKVYRGALWIVGEYSLEANGIRDAWKRIRASLGEIPILASEQRLLEDTSDGQPDSKEQVNGHAKPSAPTGSRKVLADGTYATESALTSQSAVKAKLEAVKAAQNPPLRQLILDGDYYLATVLSSTLTKLVMRHSEISQDTSRTNALRAEAMLIMISIIRVGQSAFVKAPIDEDSVDRILSCVRSLAEFAENKDLETVFLDDTRKAFRAMVQVEEKKRADKDA
;
A
#
# COMPACT_ATOMS: atom_id res chain seq x y z
N MET A 1 -25.80 11.20 2.78
CA MET A 1 -24.78 11.46 3.83
C MET A 1 -25.23 12.58 4.80
N ALA A 2 -26.54 12.70 5.09
CA ALA A 2 -27.11 13.88 5.78
C ALA A 2 -27.97 13.50 6.99
N THR A 3 -27.52 12.54 7.81
CA THR A 3 -28.18 12.20 9.09
C THR A 3 -27.23 12.28 10.29
N PHE A 4 -25.92 12.37 10.06
CA PHE A 4 -24.93 12.55 11.14
C PHE A 4 -24.77 14.02 11.58
N LEU A 5 -25.01 14.98 10.67
CA LEU A 5 -24.90 16.41 10.97
C LEU A 5 -26.06 16.96 11.81
N ASP A 6 -27.24 16.32 11.76
CA ASP A 6 -28.41 16.76 12.55
C ASP A 6 -28.22 16.56 14.06
N ASN A 7 -27.22 15.77 14.48
CA ASN A 7 -26.91 15.48 15.89
C ASN A 7 -25.46 15.82 16.30
N ALA A 8 -24.70 16.52 15.44
CA ALA A 8 -23.32 16.91 15.74
C ALA A 8 -23.29 18.31 16.36
N TYR A 9 -23.05 18.39 17.68
CA TYR A 9 -22.86 19.66 18.38
C TYR A 9 -21.36 19.96 18.50
N SER A 10 -20.92 21.08 17.93
CA SER A 10 -19.57 21.60 18.17
C SER A 10 -19.60 22.45 19.44
N LEU A 11 -19.17 21.89 20.56
CA LEU A 11 -18.93 22.67 21.78
C LEU A 11 -17.61 23.41 21.63
N VAL A 12 -17.67 24.74 21.62
CA VAL A 12 -16.44 25.55 21.63
C VAL A 12 -15.93 25.55 23.06
N HIS A 13 -14.73 24.97 23.26
CA HIS A 13 -14.06 24.91 24.56
C HIS A 13 -13.99 26.30 25.19
N GLN A 14 -14.45 26.40 26.43
CA GLN A 14 -14.31 27.60 27.25
C GLN A 14 -13.22 27.33 28.28
N ASP A 15 -12.18 28.17 28.31
CA ASP A 15 -11.02 27.99 29.21
C ASP A 15 -11.41 27.99 30.70
N ASN A 16 -12.52 28.68 31.06
CA ASN A 16 -13.08 28.65 32.41
C ASN A 16 -14.59 28.96 32.39
N THR A 17 -15.43 27.99 32.76
CA THR A 17 -16.90 28.16 32.82
C THR A 17 -17.35 29.09 33.94
N ALA A 18 -16.51 29.37 34.94
CA ALA A 18 -16.83 30.25 36.06
C ALA A 18 -16.59 31.74 35.77
N ASP A 19 -15.91 32.07 34.66
CA ASP A 19 -15.53 33.45 34.28
C ASP A 19 -16.40 34.00 33.15
N GLN A 20 -17.65 33.51 33.05
CA GLN A 20 -18.60 34.04 32.06
C GLN A 20 -19.04 35.45 32.47
N PRO A 21 -18.75 36.48 31.66
CA PRO A 21 -19.19 37.84 31.96
C PRO A 21 -20.71 37.87 32.00
N SER A 22 -21.27 38.59 32.98
CA SER A 22 -22.73 38.72 33.05
C SER A 22 -23.25 39.43 31.80
N GLN A 23 -24.54 39.23 31.48
CA GLN A 23 -25.16 39.94 30.35
C GLN A 23 -25.04 41.47 30.49
N GLN A 24 -25.00 41.99 31.72
CA GLN A 24 -24.81 43.41 31.98
C GLN A 24 -23.35 43.86 31.70
N ASP A 25 -22.36 43.02 32.02
CA ASP A 25 -20.95 43.29 31.71
C ASP A 25 -20.72 43.35 30.22
N LEU A 26 -21.29 42.41 29.47
CA LEU A 26 -21.25 42.40 28.00
C LEU A 26 -21.85 43.68 27.41
N LYS A 27 -23.01 44.12 27.91
CA LYS A 27 -23.63 45.39 27.49
C LYS A 27 -22.72 46.59 27.77
N ASN A 28 -22.16 46.68 28.97
CA ASN A 28 -21.27 47.76 29.38
C ASN A 28 -19.99 47.81 28.52
N GLN A 29 -19.42 46.65 28.21
CA GLN A 29 -18.23 46.55 27.34
C GLN A 29 -18.53 46.98 25.90
N LEU A 30 -19.71 46.64 25.36
CA LEU A 30 -20.13 47.10 24.04
C LEU A 30 -20.39 48.61 23.99
N GLU A 31 -20.94 49.19 25.06
CA GLU A 31 -21.27 50.62 25.12
C GLU A 31 -20.04 51.51 25.31
N LYS A 32 -19.16 51.17 26.27
CA LYS A 32 -18.04 52.02 26.71
C LYS A 32 -16.68 51.62 26.13
N GLY A 33 -16.58 50.46 25.50
CA GLY A 33 -15.32 49.91 24.99
C GLY A 33 -14.80 50.59 23.71
N THR A 34 -13.50 50.46 23.44
CA THR A 34 -12.89 50.74 22.12
C THR A 34 -13.27 49.67 21.11
N ASP A 35 -13.05 49.92 19.81
CA ASP A 35 -13.34 48.94 18.77
C ASP A 35 -12.62 47.60 19.00
N GLU A 36 -11.38 47.60 19.52
CA GLU A 36 -10.63 46.39 19.85
C GLU A 36 -11.29 45.60 20.99
N SER A 37 -11.71 46.28 22.05
CA SER A 37 -12.41 45.62 23.17
C SER A 37 -13.75 45.06 22.73
N LYS A 38 -14.49 45.78 21.87
CA LYS A 38 -15.76 45.29 21.31
C LYS A 38 -15.56 44.07 20.42
N VAL A 39 -14.43 43.94 19.73
CA VAL A 39 -14.11 42.74 18.93
C VAL A 39 -14.02 41.53 19.84
N GLU A 40 -13.32 41.66 20.96
CA GLU A 40 -13.19 40.59 21.95
C GLU A 40 -14.53 40.26 22.61
N THR A 41 -15.30 41.27 23.00
CA THR A 41 -16.66 41.08 23.54
C THR A 41 -17.58 40.39 22.53
N MET A 42 -17.54 40.77 21.25
CA MET A 42 -18.35 40.13 20.20
C MET A 42 -17.95 38.67 19.96
N LYS A 43 -16.66 38.33 20.01
CA LYS A 43 -16.21 36.92 19.94
C LYS A 43 -16.78 36.11 21.11
N ARG A 44 -16.68 36.63 22.34
CA ARG A 44 -17.25 35.98 23.53
C ARG A 44 -18.76 35.77 23.40
N ILE A 45 -19.48 36.79 22.92
CA ILE A 45 -20.92 36.69 22.66
C ILE A 45 -21.23 35.56 21.67
N LEU A 46 -20.53 35.50 20.53
CA LEU A 46 -20.72 34.45 19.53
C LEU A 46 -20.42 33.06 20.09
N THR A 47 -19.36 32.90 20.88
CA THR A 47 -19.03 31.63 21.54
C THR A 47 -20.14 31.16 22.48
N ILE A 48 -20.70 32.07 23.29
CA ILE A 48 -21.81 31.75 24.20
C ILE A 48 -23.06 31.35 23.40
N MET A 49 -23.36 32.07 22.31
CA MET A 49 -24.51 31.75 21.44
C MET A 49 -24.36 30.41 20.71
N LEU A 50 -23.15 30.10 20.22
CA LEU A 50 -22.88 28.80 19.59
C LEU A 50 -22.98 27.64 20.59
N ASN A 51 -22.69 27.89 21.86
CA ASN A 51 -22.87 26.92 22.95
C ASN A 51 -24.34 26.80 23.44
N GLY A 52 -25.29 27.52 22.82
CA GLY A 52 -26.73 27.31 23.01
C GLY A 52 -27.47 28.39 23.80
N ASP A 53 -26.82 29.45 24.28
CA ASP A 53 -27.51 30.58 24.92
C ASP A 53 -27.76 31.74 23.93
N PRO A 54 -29.01 31.96 23.48
CA PRO A 54 -29.33 32.91 22.42
C PRO A 54 -29.19 34.39 22.82
N MET A 55 -29.03 34.71 24.10
CA MET A 55 -28.86 36.08 24.63
C MET A 55 -29.68 37.19 23.91
N PRO A 56 -31.03 37.07 23.83
CA PRO A 56 -31.87 37.94 23.00
C PRO A 56 -31.80 39.42 23.39
N ASN A 57 -31.49 39.75 24.65
CA ASN A 57 -31.44 41.12 25.16
C ASN A 57 -30.19 41.91 24.72
N LEU A 58 -29.24 41.27 24.03
CA LEU A 58 -28.05 41.94 23.50
C LEU A 58 -28.29 42.59 22.14
N LEU A 59 -29.34 42.19 21.41
CA LEU A 59 -29.62 42.65 20.05
C LEU A 59 -29.63 44.18 19.93
N MET A 60 -30.38 44.87 20.79
CA MET A 60 -30.45 46.34 20.75
C MET A 60 -29.11 47.02 21.07
N HIS A 61 -28.30 46.44 21.96
CA HIS A 61 -26.97 47.00 22.30
C HIS A 61 -26.00 46.83 21.14
N ILE A 62 -26.05 45.68 20.45
CA ILE A 62 -25.24 45.40 19.26
C ILE A 62 -25.67 46.34 18.12
N ILE A 63 -26.98 46.54 17.90
CA ILE A 63 -27.50 47.52 16.93
C ILE A 63 -27.01 48.93 17.27
N ARG A 64 -27.04 49.35 18.54
CA ARG A 64 -26.68 50.72 18.91
C ARG A 64 -25.18 50.99 18.87
N PHE A 65 -24.35 50.03 19.29
CA PHE A 65 -22.93 50.28 19.58
C PHE A 65 -21.94 49.51 18.71
N VAL A 66 -22.38 48.50 17.95
CA VAL A 66 -21.54 47.71 17.03
C VAL A 66 -21.88 48.01 15.58
N MET A 67 -23.17 48.02 15.22
CA MET A 67 -23.62 48.28 13.83
C MET A 67 -23.10 49.61 13.23
N PRO A 68 -23.01 50.73 13.98
CA PRO A 68 -22.49 51.98 13.43
C PRO A 68 -20.97 52.03 13.29
N SER A 69 -20.23 51.06 13.87
CA SER A 69 -18.77 51.05 13.81
C SER A 69 -18.27 50.84 12.38
N LYS A 70 -17.19 51.54 12.03
CA LYS A 70 -16.50 51.42 10.73
C LYS A 70 -15.42 50.32 10.75
N SER A 71 -15.18 49.70 11.90
CA SER A 71 -14.18 48.64 12.07
C SER A 71 -14.56 47.39 11.26
N LYS A 72 -13.69 46.99 10.33
CA LYS A 72 -13.91 45.81 9.48
C LYS A 72 -14.06 44.51 10.30
N PRO A 73 -13.21 44.24 11.31
CA PRO A 73 -13.39 43.08 12.19
C PRO A 73 -14.75 43.06 12.90
N LEU A 74 -15.21 44.20 13.42
CA LEU A 74 -16.51 44.30 14.08
C LEU A 74 -17.66 44.03 13.11
N LYS A 75 -17.61 44.61 11.91
CA LYS A 75 -18.61 44.34 10.88
C LYS A 75 -18.67 42.86 10.52
N LYS A 76 -17.52 42.18 10.41
CA LYS A 76 -17.50 40.72 10.17
C LYS A 76 -18.20 39.94 11.28
N LEU A 77 -17.90 40.25 12.55
CA LEU A 77 -18.51 39.60 13.72
C LEU A 77 -20.00 39.94 13.84
N LEU A 78 -20.41 41.14 13.48
CA LEU A 78 -21.81 41.56 13.42
C LEU A 78 -22.62 40.70 12.45
N TYR A 79 -22.09 40.42 11.26
CA TYR A 79 -22.78 39.56 10.30
C TYR A 79 -22.87 38.11 10.79
N LEU A 80 -21.82 37.57 11.42
CA LEU A 80 -21.90 36.26 12.08
C LEU A 80 -22.97 36.24 13.18
N TYR A 81 -23.08 37.31 13.96
CA TYR A 81 -24.12 37.45 14.97
C TYR A 81 -25.51 37.46 14.34
N TYR A 82 -25.71 38.19 13.25
CA TYR A 82 -26.99 38.21 12.55
C TYR A 82 -27.37 36.87 11.92
N GLU A 83 -26.42 35.99 11.59
CA GLU A 83 -26.75 34.64 11.12
C GLU A 83 -27.45 33.84 12.22
N ILE A 84 -26.93 33.91 13.45
CA ILE A 84 -27.39 33.08 14.57
C ILE A 84 -28.44 33.74 15.47
N CYS A 85 -28.59 35.07 15.43
CA CYS A 85 -29.51 35.75 16.33
C CYS A 85 -30.98 35.39 16.00
N PRO A 86 -31.85 35.21 17.02
CA PRO A 86 -33.29 35.02 16.80
C PRO A 86 -33.90 36.23 16.10
N LYS A 87 -34.46 36.02 14.91
CA LYS A 87 -35.06 37.08 14.07
C LYS A 87 -36.56 37.22 14.33
N LEU A 88 -37.18 36.13 14.77
CA LEU A 88 -38.60 36.05 15.08
C LEU A 88 -38.85 36.17 16.59
N ASP A 89 -40.02 36.63 16.95
CA ASP A 89 -40.55 36.59 18.31
C ASP A 89 -41.17 35.21 18.63
N SER A 90 -41.70 35.05 19.84
CA SER A 90 -42.37 33.82 20.28
C SER A 90 -43.64 33.48 19.49
N THR A 91 -44.16 34.43 18.70
CA THR A 91 -45.35 34.27 17.85
C THR A 91 -45.00 33.97 16.40
N GLY A 92 -43.71 33.91 16.05
CA GLY A 92 -43.22 33.70 14.69
C GLY A 92 -43.22 34.97 13.83
N LYS A 93 -43.45 36.15 14.39
CA LYS A 93 -43.39 37.43 13.68
C LYS A 93 -42.00 38.04 13.76
N LEU A 94 -41.64 38.84 12.75
CA LEU A 94 -40.35 39.52 12.72
C LEU A 94 -40.26 40.52 13.90
N ARG A 95 -39.15 40.47 14.63
CA ARG A 95 -38.88 41.40 15.74
C ARG A 95 -38.75 42.84 15.24
N GLN A 96 -39.28 43.80 15.99
CA GLN A 96 -39.24 45.22 15.59
C GLN A 96 -37.81 45.75 15.41
N GLU A 97 -36.86 45.24 16.19
CA GLU A 97 -35.43 45.56 16.08
C GLU A 97 -34.84 45.21 14.72
N MET A 98 -35.42 44.22 14.02
CA MET A 98 -34.94 43.79 12.71
C MET A 98 -35.18 44.85 11.62
N ILE A 99 -36.08 45.81 11.84
CA ILE A 99 -36.25 46.97 10.95
C ILE A 99 -34.95 47.80 10.92
N LEU A 100 -34.31 48.00 12.07
CA LEU A 100 -33.03 48.72 12.16
C LEU A 100 -31.90 47.93 11.52
N VAL A 101 -31.87 46.61 11.74
CA VAL A 101 -30.92 45.70 11.10
C VAL A 101 -31.06 45.77 9.58
N CYS A 102 -32.28 45.76 9.08
CA CYS A 102 -32.58 45.85 7.65
C CYS A 102 -32.06 47.15 7.03
N ASN A 103 -32.27 48.30 7.69
CA ASN A 103 -31.70 49.56 7.24
C ASN A 103 -30.16 49.53 7.25
N GLY A 104 -29.56 48.92 8.28
CA GLY A 104 -28.12 48.72 8.36
C GLY A 104 -27.56 47.88 7.20
N ILE A 105 -28.22 46.76 6.87
CA ILE A 105 -27.86 45.91 5.74
C ILE A 105 -27.95 46.69 4.43
N ARG A 106 -29.03 47.44 4.22
CA ARG A 106 -29.21 48.27 3.02
C ARG A 106 -28.08 49.29 2.85
N LEU A 107 -27.67 49.96 3.93
CA LEU A 107 -26.56 50.92 3.90
C LEU A 107 -25.22 50.21 3.63
N ASP A 108 -24.99 49.05 4.24
CA ASP A 108 -23.77 48.28 4.03
C ASP A 108 -23.66 47.73 2.59
N LEU A 109 -24.78 47.38 1.94
CA LEU A 109 -24.83 47.04 0.50
C LEU A 109 -24.48 48.21 -0.41
N GLN A 110 -24.68 49.44 0.06
CA GLN A 110 -24.35 50.68 -0.66
C GLN A 110 -23.02 51.30 -0.18
N HIS A 111 -22.29 50.62 0.70
CA HIS A 111 -21.08 51.15 1.31
C HIS A 111 -19.94 51.34 0.28
N ALA A 112 -19.10 52.36 0.45
CA ALA A 112 -18.00 52.62 -0.51
C ALA A 112 -16.95 51.48 -0.56
N ASN A 113 -16.84 50.70 0.52
CA ASN A 113 -15.93 49.56 0.65
C ASN A 113 -16.55 48.27 0.11
N GLU A 114 -15.89 47.68 -0.88
CA GLU A 114 -16.26 46.44 -1.58
C GLU A 114 -16.27 45.20 -0.67
N TYR A 115 -15.41 45.14 0.35
CA TYR A 115 -15.38 44.02 1.29
C TYR A 115 -16.60 43.99 2.20
N ILE A 116 -17.08 45.17 2.60
CA ILE A 116 -18.31 45.28 3.39
C ILE A 116 -19.48 44.81 2.53
N ARG A 117 -19.64 45.36 1.31
CA ARG A 117 -20.69 44.91 0.38
C ARG A 117 -20.66 43.40 0.15
N GLY A 118 -19.49 42.83 -0.17
CA GLY A 118 -19.39 41.39 -0.43
C GLY A 118 -19.66 40.53 0.81
N ASN A 119 -19.31 41.00 2.02
CA ASN A 119 -19.66 40.28 3.25
C ASN A 119 -21.17 40.34 3.52
N THR A 120 -21.80 41.49 3.31
CA THR A 120 -23.24 41.66 3.40
C THR A 120 -23.98 40.78 2.40
N LEU A 121 -23.51 40.69 1.16
CA LEU A 121 -24.10 39.82 0.12
C LEU A 121 -24.03 38.33 0.51
N ARG A 122 -22.91 37.87 1.10
CA ARG A 122 -22.83 36.50 1.63
C ARG A 122 -23.81 36.24 2.76
N PHE A 123 -24.03 37.23 3.63
CA PHE A 123 -25.01 37.13 4.69
C PHE A 123 -26.44 37.02 4.14
N ILE A 124 -26.76 37.75 3.06
CA ILE A 124 -28.07 37.67 2.41
C ILE A 124 -28.39 36.26 1.91
N CYS A 125 -27.40 35.49 1.45
CA CYS A 125 -27.59 34.08 1.09
C CYS A 125 -28.12 33.21 2.26
N LYS A 126 -27.98 33.67 3.51
CA LYS A 126 -28.39 32.96 4.73
C LYS A 126 -29.68 33.53 5.35
N LEU A 127 -30.22 34.61 4.81
CA LEU A 127 -31.51 35.16 5.24
C LEU A 127 -32.65 34.31 4.69
N ARG A 128 -33.74 34.17 5.46
CA ARG A 128 -34.92 33.36 5.10
C ARG A 128 -36.21 34.14 5.18
N GLU A 129 -36.22 35.25 5.91
CA GLU A 129 -37.39 36.06 6.19
C GLU A 129 -37.71 36.98 5.00
N ALA A 130 -38.84 36.73 4.33
CA ALA A 130 -39.25 37.45 3.12
C ALA A 130 -39.32 38.98 3.33
N GLU A 131 -39.83 39.45 4.47
CA GLU A 131 -39.90 40.87 4.82
C GLU A 131 -38.53 41.56 4.86
N LEU A 132 -37.48 40.83 5.28
CA LEU A 132 -36.10 41.35 5.26
C LEU A 132 -35.53 41.34 3.85
N LEU A 133 -35.81 40.28 3.09
CA LEU A 133 -35.33 40.12 1.73
C LEU A 133 -35.88 41.20 0.80
N GLU A 134 -37.18 41.52 0.88
CA GLU A 134 -37.85 42.53 0.06
C GLU A 134 -37.14 43.89 0.12
N ASN A 135 -36.74 44.31 1.32
CA ASN A 135 -36.09 45.59 1.56
C ASN A 135 -34.64 45.69 1.05
N VAL A 136 -33.99 44.55 0.76
CA VAL A 136 -32.60 44.49 0.30
C VAL A 136 -32.47 44.14 -1.19
N LEU A 137 -33.58 43.86 -1.88
CA LEU A 137 -33.62 43.48 -3.29
C LEU A 137 -32.92 44.51 -4.19
N THR A 138 -33.38 45.76 -4.17
CA THR A 138 -32.86 46.81 -5.07
C THR A 138 -31.35 47.06 -4.86
N PRO A 139 -30.85 47.25 -3.63
CA PRO A 139 -29.40 47.36 -3.40
C PRO A 139 -28.62 46.11 -3.81
N ALA A 140 -29.15 44.90 -3.56
CA ALA A 140 -28.51 43.66 -3.99
C ALA A 140 -28.41 43.57 -5.53
N ARG A 141 -29.47 43.95 -6.27
CA ARG A 141 -29.46 44.01 -7.74
C ARG A 141 -28.40 44.98 -8.25
N SER A 142 -28.33 46.20 -7.70
CA SER A 142 -27.29 47.18 -8.09
C SER A 142 -25.85 46.70 -7.87
N CYS A 143 -25.64 45.69 -7.01
CA CYS A 143 -24.33 45.13 -6.78
C CYS A 143 -23.85 44.23 -7.93
N LEU A 144 -24.73 43.80 -8.84
CA LEU A 144 -24.36 43.11 -10.09
C LEU A 144 -23.63 44.04 -11.06
N GLU A 145 -23.89 45.34 -11.02
CA GLU A 145 -23.25 46.33 -11.92
C GLU A 145 -22.00 46.98 -11.28
N HIS A 146 -21.59 46.49 -10.11
CA HIS A 146 -20.52 47.12 -9.36
C HIS A 146 -19.16 46.97 -10.05
N ARG A 147 -18.33 48.02 -10.04
CA ARG A 147 -17.02 48.03 -10.71
C ARG A 147 -16.06 46.89 -10.30
N HIS A 148 -16.15 46.43 -9.06
CA HIS A 148 -15.29 45.37 -8.52
C HIS A 148 -15.94 43.98 -8.65
N ALA A 149 -15.26 43.05 -9.32
CA ALA A 149 -15.67 41.65 -9.51
C ALA A 149 -15.97 40.93 -8.18
N TYR A 150 -15.23 41.24 -7.10
CA TYR A 150 -15.50 40.70 -5.77
C TYR A 150 -16.94 40.94 -5.31
N VAL A 151 -17.54 42.09 -5.62
CA VAL A 151 -18.93 42.38 -5.23
C VAL A 151 -19.88 41.62 -6.14
N ARG A 152 -19.67 41.70 -7.47
CA ARG A 152 -20.52 41.05 -8.47
C ARG A 152 -20.62 39.53 -8.26
N LYS A 153 -19.49 38.84 -8.03
CA LYS A 153 -19.48 37.39 -7.78
C LYS A 153 -20.25 36.94 -6.54
N ASN A 154 -20.38 37.80 -5.52
CA ASN A 154 -21.20 37.53 -4.34
C ASN A 154 -22.67 37.96 -4.59
N ALA A 155 -22.89 39.01 -5.37
CA ALA A 155 -24.22 39.50 -5.71
C ALA A 155 -25.03 38.47 -6.48
N VAL A 156 -24.40 37.80 -7.44
CA VAL A 156 -24.99 36.68 -8.19
C VAL A 156 -25.58 35.61 -7.24
N PHE A 157 -24.79 35.11 -6.28
CA PHE A 157 -25.28 34.10 -5.34
C PHE A 157 -26.34 34.64 -4.37
N ALA A 158 -26.27 35.93 -4.01
CA ALA A 158 -27.32 36.55 -3.20
C ALA A 158 -28.65 36.57 -3.96
N ILE A 159 -28.65 36.99 -5.23
CA ILE A 159 -29.84 37.01 -6.09
C ILE A 159 -30.42 35.62 -6.29
N ALA A 160 -29.59 34.63 -6.64
CA ALA A 160 -30.04 33.25 -6.80
C ALA A 160 -30.57 32.67 -5.48
N SER A 161 -29.92 32.95 -4.36
CA SER A 161 -30.41 32.52 -3.05
C SER A 161 -31.77 33.15 -2.74
N ILE A 162 -31.99 34.44 -3.01
CA ILE A 162 -33.30 35.07 -2.77
C ILE A 162 -34.38 34.37 -3.59
N TYR A 163 -34.12 34.11 -4.87
CA TYR A 163 -35.04 33.38 -5.75
C TYR A 163 -35.40 31.99 -5.22
N GLN A 164 -34.40 31.20 -4.78
CA GLN A 164 -34.63 29.86 -4.23
C GLN A 164 -35.52 29.85 -2.99
N HIS A 165 -35.48 30.91 -2.18
CA HIS A 165 -36.32 31.00 -0.97
C HIS A 165 -37.69 31.61 -1.27
N SER A 166 -37.76 32.58 -2.18
CA SER A 166 -39.01 33.23 -2.55
C SER A 166 -38.93 33.73 -3.99
N GLU A 167 -39.37 32.88 -4.91
CA GLU A 167 -39.46 33.18 -6.35
C GLU A 167 -40.30 34.43 -6.62
N ALA A 168 -41.40 34.61 -5.88
CA ALA A 168 -42.30 35.76 -6.02
C ALA A 168 -41.63 37.13 -5.77
N LEU A 169 -40.53 37.18 -4.98
CA LEU A 169 -39.82 38.43 -4.70
C LEU A 169 -38.94 38.89 -5.87
N ILE A 170 -38.48 37.97 -6.72
CA ILE A 170 -37.55 38.25 -7.81
C ILE A 170 -37.77 37.30 -9.00
N PRO A 171 -38.96 37.29 -9.61
CA PRO A 171 -39.29 36.31 -10.65
C PRO A 171 -38.38 36.40 -11.89
N ASP A 172 -37.78 37.58 -12.13
CA ASP A 172 -36.83 37.89 -13.20
C ASP A 172 -35.36 37.51 -12.89
N ALA A 173 -35.08 36.81 -11.77
CA ALA A 173 -33.70 36.42 -11.41
C ALA A 173 -32.98 35.58 -12.48
N PRO A 174 -33.60 34.55 -13.09
CA PRO A 174 -32.97 33.75 -14.12
C PRO A 174 -32.50 34.58 -15.32
N GLU A 175 -33.36 35.43 -15.89
CA GLU A 175 -33.06 36.30 -17.02
C GLU A 175 -32.00 37.35 -16.67
N LEU A 176 -32.06 37.88 -15.44
CA LEU A 176 -31.09 38.83 -14.91
C LEU A 176 -29.69 38.22 -14.81
N ILE A 177 -29.57 37.00 -14.29
CA ILE A 177 -28.28 36.30 -14.16
C ILE A 177 -27.75 35.86 -15.52
N GLU A 178 -28.61 35.40 -16.44
CA GLU A 178 -28.23 35.10 -17.82
C GLU A 178 -27.64 36.33 -18.52
N THR A 179 -28.37 37.46 -18.49
CA THR A 179 -27.90 38.73 -19.07
C THR A 179 -26.58 39.21 -18.45
N PHE A 180 -26.41 39.00 -17.14
CA PHE A 180 -25.16 39.30 -16.44
C PHE A 180 -24.01 38.41 -16.96
N LEU A 181 -24.26 37.11 -17.10
CA LEU A 181 -23.28 36.12 -17.51
C LEU A 181 -22.76 36.37 -18.93
N GLU A 182 -23.64 36.76 -19.87
CA GLU A 182 -23.27 37.12 -21.25
C GLU A 182 -22.35 38.34 -21.34
N LYS A 183 -22.53 39.33 -20.45
CA LYS A 183 -21.79 40.60 -20.47
C LYS A 183 -20.53 40.59 -19.62
N GLU A 184 -20.44 39.68 -18.66
CA GLU A 184 -19.33 39.62 -17.72
C GLU A 184 -18.03 39.17 -18.43
N ASN A 185 -16.88 39.63 -17.94
CA ASN A 185 -15.57 39.23 -18.45
C ASN A 185 -14.71 38.54 -17.39
N ASP A 186 -14.98 38.77 -16.10
CA ASP A 186 -14.27 38.11 -15.01
C ASP A 186 -14.69 36.63 -14.90
N SER A 187 -13.72 35.74 -15.03
CA SER A 187 -13.94 34.28 -15.04
C SER A 187 -14.56 33.74 -13.77
N THR A 188 -14.22 34.30 -12.59
CA THR A 188 -14.82 33.88 -11.32
C THR A 188 -16.29 34.30 -11.25
N CYS A 189 -16.61 35.51 -11.73
CA CYS A 189 -17.98 35.99 -11.83
C CYS A 189 -18.80 35.13 -12.80
N LYS A 190 -18.25 34.79 -13.97
CA LYS A 190 -18.90 33.88 -14.94
C LYS A 190 -19.18 32.53 -14.32
N ARG A 191 -18.18 31.91 -13.69
CA ARG A 191 -18.33 30.62 -13.00
C ARG A 191 -19.45 30.67 -11.96
N ASN A 192 -19.48 31.71 -11.13
CA ASN A 192 -20.51 31.84 -10.10
C ASN A 192 -21.90 32.10 -10.70
N ALA A 193 -21.98 32.89 -11.77
CA ALA A 193 -23.24 33.15 -12.48
C ALA A 193 -23.80 31.90 -13.14
N PHE A 194 -22.96 31.12 -13.82
CA PHE A 194 -23.40 29.84 -14.37
C PHE A 194 -23.78 28.84 -13.27
N ALA A 195 -23.01 28.74 -12.18
CA ALA A 195 -23.37 27.89 -11.03
C ALA A 195 -24.68 28.32 -10.35
N ALA A 196 -24.92 29.62 -10.26
CA ALA A 196 -26.16 30.18 -9.74
C ALA A 196 -27.34 29.87 -10.68
N LEU A 197 -27.16 30.05 -11.99
CA LEU A 197 -28.18 29.77 -13.00
C LEU A 197 -28.56 28.28 -13.00
N LEU A 198 -27.57 27.37 -12.96
CA LEU A 198 -27.75 25.93 -12.78
C LEU A 198 -28.66 25.59 -11.58
N SER A 199 -28.62 26.41 -10.52
CA SER A 199 -29.37 26.17 -9.27
C SER A 199 -30.78 26.78 -9.24
N ILE A 200 -31.11 27.66 -10.19
CA ILE A 200 -32.42 28.37 -10.23
C ILE A 200 -33.21 28.13 -11.52
N SER A 201 -32.54 27.90 -12.65
CA SER A 201 -33.17 27.65 -13.94
C SER A 201 -32.28 26.80 -14.84
N HIS A 202 -32.67 25.54 -15.01
CA HIS A 202 -31.99 24.60 -15.91
C HIS A 202 -32.09 25.03 -17.38
N GLU A 203 -33.24 25.55 -17.80
CA GLU A 203 -33.51 25.99 -19.17
C GLU A 203 -32.60 27.15 -19.58
N LYS A 204 -32.45 28.17 -18.72
CA LYS A 204 -31.57 29.31 -18.99
C LYS A 204 -30.09 28.94 -18.98
N ALA A 205 -29.68 28.01 -18.11
CA ALA A 205 -28.33 27.48 -18.14
C ALA A 205 -28.05 26.72 -19.45
N LEU A 206 -29.04 25.98 -19.98
CA LEU A 206 -28.93 25.29 -21.27
C LEU A 206 -28.82 26.26 -22.44
N GLU A 207 -29.63 27.32 -22.45
CA GLU A 207 -29.64 28.37 -23.48
C GLU A 207 -28.24 29.01 -23.57
N TYR A 208 -27.70 29.48 -22.44
CA TYR A 208 -26.35 30.03 -22.37
C TYR A 208 -25.28 29.03 -22.83
N LEU A 209 -25.23 27.82 -22.26
CA LEU A 209 -24.19 26.85 -22.59
C LEU A 209 -24.24 26.47 -24.08
N SER A 210 -25.43 26.34 -24.65
CA SER A 210 -25.60 26.00 -26.06
C SER A 210 -25.01 27.06 -27.00
N GLY A 211 -25.00 28.33 -26.58
CA GLY A 211 -24.40 29.45 -27.30
C GLY A 211 -22.88 29.54 -27.18
N VAL A 212 -22.30 29.05 -26.08
CA VAL A 212 -20.85 29.17 -25.81
C VAL A 212 -20.07 27.84 -25.84
N ILE A 213 -20.73 26.71 -26.13
CA ILE A 213 -20.15 25.37 -25.96
C ILE A 213 -18.81 25.17 -26.66
N ASP A 214 -18.63 25.76 -27.85
CA ASP A 214 -17.43 25.57 -28.67
C ASP A 214 -16.23 26.34 -28.07
N GLY A 215 -16.48 27.32 -27.19
CA GLY A 215 -15.48 28.07 -26.45
C GLY A 215 -15.09 27.46 -25.10
N VAL A 216 -15.84 26.48 -24.60
CA VAL A 216 -15.62 25.86 -23.28
C VAL A 216 -14.20 25.30 -23.09
N PRO A 217 -13.57 24.63 -24.08
CA PRO A 217 -12.19 24.14 -23.92
C PRO A 217 -11.17 25.25 -23.61
N ASN A 218 -11.46 26.51 -23.98
CA ASN A 218 -10.61 27.67 -23.72
C ASN A 218 -11.01 28.46 -22.46
N ALA A 219 -12.07 28.05 -21.76
CA ALA A 219 -12.51 28.66 -20.52
C ALA A 219 -11.55 28.32 -19.35
N GLU A 220 -11.61 29.11 -18.28
CA GLU A 220 -10.85 28.81 -17.06
C GLU A 220 -11.38 27.54 -16.36
N GLU A 221 -10.46 26.85 -15.68
CA GLU A 221 -10.68 25.56 -14.99
C GLU A 221 -12.00 25.52 -14.19
N LEU A 222 -12.23 26.51 -13.32
CA LEU A 222 -13.39 26.49 -12.43
C LEU A 222 -14.72 26.62 -13.17
N LEU A 223 -14.75 27.29 -14.33
CA LEU A 223 -15.94 27.40 -15.17
C LEU A 223 -16.21 26.06 -15.88
N GLN A 224 -15.17 25.45 -16.46
CA GLN A 224 -15.25 24.13 -17.10
C GLN A 224 -15.81 23.06 -16.16
N LEU A 225 -15.40 23.07 -14.88
CA LEU A 225 -15.89 22.11 -13.88
C LEU A 225 -17.41 22.25 -13.61
N VAL A 226 -17.93 23.48 -13.54
CA VAL A 226 -19.37 23.71 -13.34
C VAL A 226 -20.15 23.38 -14.61
N GLU A 227 -19.60 23.67 -15.78
CA GLU A 227 -20.19 23.30 -17.07
C GLU A 227 -20.24 21.76 -17.24
N LEU A 228 -19.20 21.04 -16.84
CA LEU A 228 -19.21 19.57 -16.78
C LEU A 228 -20.27 19.04 -15.81
N GLU A 229 -20.45 19.68 -14.64
CA GLU A 229 -21.52 19.33 -13.70
C GLU A 229 -22.91 19.51 -14.34
N PHE A 230 -23.14 20.62 -15.01
CA PHE A 230 -24.38 20.88 -15.75
C PHE A 230 -24.60 19.82 -16.83
N ILE A 231 -23.58 19.53 -17.66
CA ILE A 231 -23.66 18.55 -18.75
C ILE A 231 -24.08 17.16 -18.23
N ARG A 232 -23.54 16.72 -17.09
CA ARG A 232 -23.94 15.43 -16.50
C ARG A 232 -25.41 15.41 -16.09
N LYS A 233 -25.95 16.52 -15.59
CA LYS A 233 -27.37 16.65 -15.23
C LYS A 233 -28.25 16.76 -16.48
N ASP A 234 -27.87 17.61 -17.43
CA ASP A 234 -28.63 17.82 -18.67
C ASP A 234 -28.69 16.56 -19.53
N ALA A 235 -27.59 15.81 -19.66
CA ALA A 235 -27.55 14.61 -20.49
C ALA A 235 -28.55 13.51 -20.07
N VAL A 236 -28.99 13.51 -18.81
CA VAL A 236 -30.03 12.61 -18.30
C VAL A 236 -31.42 13.08 -18.75
N THR A 237 -31.65 14.40 -18.78
CA THR A 237 -32.93 15.02 -19.15
C THR A 237 -33.09 15.13 -20.67
N ASN A 238 -32.05 15.57 -21.38
CA ASN A 238 -32.05 15.92 -22.80
C ASN A 238 -31.08 15.03 -23.60
N ALA A 239 -31.48 13.79 -23.84
CA ALA A 239 -30.65 12.80 -24.53
C ALA A 239 -30.20 13.22 -25.95
N GLN A 240 -30.94 14.13 -26.60
CA GLN A 240 -30.59 14.68 -27.92
C GLN A 240 -29.28 15.48 -27.93
N ASN A 241 -28.91 16.12 -26.81
CA ASN A 241 -27.68 16.90 -26.70
C ASN A 241 -26.44 16.02 -26.45
N LYS A 242 -26.65 14.74 -26.12
CA LYS A 242 -25.61 13.83 -25.66
C LYS A 242 -24.43 13.72 -26.64
N ALA A 243 -24.68 13.65 -27.94
CA ALA A 243 -23.62 13.58 -28.94
C ALA A 243 -22.72 14.83 -28.92
N ARG A 244 -23.33 16.02 -28.77
CA ARG A 244 -22.62 17.31 -28.66
C ARG A 244 -21.78 17.37 -27.38
N TYR A 245 -22.34 16.91 -26.26
CA TYR A 245 -21.63 16.83 -24.99
C TYR A 245 -20.46 15.86 -25.00
N LEU A 246 -20.63 14.68 -25.60
CA LEU A 246 -19.54 13.71 -25.70
C LEU A 246 -18.36 14.30 -26.48
N ARG A 247 -18.62 15.04 -27.58
CA ARG A 247 -17.57 15.73 -28.33
C ARG A 247 -16.81 16.73 -27.45
N LEU A 248 -17.52 17.61 -26.74
CA LEU A 248 -16.88 18.56 -25.83
C LEU A 248 -16.08 17.86 -24.72
N ILE A 249 -16.62 16.80 -24.12
CA ILE A 249 -15.93 16.05 -23.07
C ILE A 249 -14.63 15.42 -23.59
N PHE A 250 -14.62 14.92 -24.83
CA PHE A 250 -13.40 14.43 -25.48
C PHE A 250 -12.34 15.53 -25.62
N ASP A 251 -12.74 16.74 -26.02
CA ASP A 251 -11.82 17.89 -26.09
C ASP A 251 -11.25 18.23 -24.69
N LEU A 252 -12.07 18.14 -23.63
CA LEU A 252 -11.66 18.39 -22.24
C LEU A 252 -10.78 17.29 -21.64
N LEU A 253 -10.68 16.09 -22.24
CA LEU A 253 -9.69 15.08 -21.83
C LEU A 253 -8.25 15.52 -22.10
N GLU A 254 -8.05 16.48 -23.01
CA GLU A 254 -6.76 17.06 -23.34
C GLU A 254 -6.52 18.42 -22.66
N ALA A 255 -7.32 18.75 -21.63
CA ALA A 255 -7.12 19.95 -20.83
C ALA A 255 -5.76 19.93 -20.09
N ASN A 256 -5.20 21.11 -19.85
CA ASN A 256 -3.91 21.26 -19.16
C ASN A 256 -3.99 20.98 -17.64
N THR A 257 -5.19 20.96 -17.07
CA THR A 257 -5.42 20.83 -15.63
C THR A 257 -5.94 19.44 -15.28
N SER A 258 -5.25 18.77 -14.34
CA SER A 258 -5.57 17.40 -13.92
C SER A 258 -7.00 17.22 -13.38
N THR A 259 -7.52 18.24 -12.68
CA THR A 259 -8.88 18.28 -12.14
C THR A 259 -9.94 18.20 -13.23
N VAL A 260 -9.76 18.94 -14.32
CA VAL A 260 -10.66 18.94 -15.47
C VAL A 260 -10.56 17.61 -16.22
N VAL A 261 -9.37 17.08 -16.43
CA VAL A 261 -9.18 15.76 -17.06
C VAL A 261 -9.87 14.66 -16.25
N TYR A 262 -9.70 14.67 -14.92
CA TYR A 262 -10.36 13.71 -14.03
C TYR A 262 -11.89 13.81 -14.11
N GLU A 263 -12.42 15.03 -14.10
CA GLU A 263 -13.86 15.28 -14.12
C GLU A 263 -14.47 14.98 -15.50
N ALA A 264 -13.74 15.28 -16.58
CA ALA A 264 -14.10 14.95 -17.95
C ALA A 264 -14.13 13.42 -18.15
N ALA A 265 -13.09 12.69 -17.73
CA ALA A 265 -13.05 11.23 -17.80
C ALA A 265 -14.17 10.56 -16.96
N SER A 266 -14.44 11.10 -15.77
CA SER A 266 -15.54 10.66 -14.91
C SER A 266 -16.90 10.94 -15.54
N SER A 267 -17.06 12.10 -16.16
CA SER A 267 -18.28 12.45 -16.89
C SER A 267 -18.46 11.55 -18.11
N LEU A 268 -17.40 11.32 -18.90
CA LEU A 268 -17.44 10.50 -20.10
C LEU A 268 -17.98 9.09 -19.81
N THR A 269 -17.44 8.45 -18.77
CA THR A 269 -17.86 7.10 -18.35
C THR A 269 -19.23 7.09 -17.65
N GLY A 270 -19.66 8.21 -17.08
CA GLY A 270 -21.03 8.38 -16.58
C GLY A 270 -22.07 8.54 -17.70
N LEU A 271 -21.68 9.14 -18.84
CA LEU A 271 -22.57 9.38 -19.97
C LEU A 271 -22.64 8.19 -20.94
N THR A 272 -21.56 7.44 -21.15
CA THR A 272 -21.51 6.37 -22.16
C THR A 272 -20.71 5.15 -21.71
N ASN A 273 -21.16 3.97 -22.15
CA ASN A 273 -20.46 2.70 -21.99
C ASN A 273 -19.78 2.23 -23.29
N ASN A 274 -19.59 3.14 -24.26
CA ASN A 274 -18.89 2.81 -25.50
C ASN A 274 -17.42 2.41 -25.18
N PRO A 275 -16.93 1.25 -25.64
CA PRO A 275 -15.56 0.79 -25.36
C PRO A 275 -14.46 1.82 -25.68
N VAL A 276 -14.63 2.61 -26.76
CA VAL A 276 -13.66 3.65 -27.14
C VAL A 276 -13.59 4.75 -26.07
N ALA A 277 -14.74 5.19 -25.57
CA ALA A 277 -14.83 6.21 -24.54
C ALA A 277 -14.33 5.70 -23.19
N VAL A 278 -14.66 4.45 -22.84
CA VAL A 278 -14.17 3.78 -21.62
C VAL A 278 -12.65 3.66 -21.64
N LYS A 279 -12.07 3.23 -22.77
CA LYS A 279 -10.62 3.10 -22.94
C LYS A 279 -9.92 4.47 -22.87
N ALA A 280 -10.49 5.50 -23.50
CA ALA A 280 -9.97 6.87 -23.43
C ALA A 280 -9.95 7.40 -21.99
N ALA A 281 -11.06 7.25 -21.25
CA ALA A 281 -11.14 7.66 -19.84
C ALA A 281 -10.16 6.88 -18.96
N ALA A 282 -10.06 5.56 -19.14
CA ALA A 282 -9.13 4.73 -18.38
C ALA A 282 -7.67 5.13 -18.62
N SER A 283 -7.27 5.37 -19.87
CA SER A 283 -5.91 5.84 -20.19
C SER A 283 -5.61 7.19 -19.51
N LYS A 284 -6.56 8.13 -19.50
CA LYS A 284 -6.40 9.40 -18.76
C LYS A 284 -6.29 9.22 -17.25
N PHE A 285 -7.07 8.32 -16.63
CA PHE A 285 -6.90 8.01 -15.21
C PHE A 285 -5.53 7.39 -14.90
N ILE A 286 -5.02 6.50 -15.76
CA ILE A 286 -3.68 5.91 -15.62
C ILE A 286 -2.61 7.01 -15.77
N GLU A 287 -2.73 7.89 -16.75
CA GLU A 287 -1.82 9.01 -16.95
C GLU A 287 -1.75 9.93 -15.71
N LEU A 288 -2.91 10.25 -15.12
CA LEU A 288 -3.00 11.01 -13.87
C LEU A 288 -2.28 10.29 -12.71
N SER A 289 -2.41 8.97 -12.61
CA SER A 289 -1.74 8.18 -11.56
C SER A 289 -0.21 8.22 -11.64
N ILE A 290 0.33 8.49 -12.83
CA ILE A 290 1.78 8.62 -13.07
C ILE A 290 2.24 10.06 -12.81
N LYS A 291 1.48 11.06 -13.27
CA LYS A 291 1.85 12.49 -13.22
C LYS A 291 1.66 13.12 -11.84
N GLU A 292 0.59 12.75 -11.13
CA GLU A 292 0.26 13.36 -9.84
C GLU A 292 1.29 12.98 -8.76
N SER A 293 1.54 13.88 -7.82
CA SER A 293 2.48 13.65 -6.72
C SER A 293 1.81 13.04 -5.49
N ASP A 294 0.53 13.33 -5.26
CA ASP A 294 -0.22 12.86 -4.09
C ASP A 294 -0.64 11.38 -4.26
N ASN A 295 -0.14 10.52 -3.37
CA ASN A 295 -0.46 9.09 -3.36
C ASN A 295 -1.96 8.82 -3.18
N ASN A 296 -2.71 9.64 -2.44
CA ASN A 296 -4.15 9.48 -2.29
C ASN A 296 -4.87 9.66 -3.63
N VAL A 297 -4.45 10.67 -4.41
CA VAL A 297 -5.01 10.91 -5.75
C VAL A 297 -4.72 9.72 -6.65
N LYS A 298 -3.47 9.19 -6.64
CA LYS A 298 -3.10 7.99 -7.39
C LYS A 298 -3.99 6.79 -7.05
N LEU A 299 -4.22 6.54 -5.77
CA LEU A 299 -5.06 5.43 -5.32
C LEU A 299 -6.53 5.62 -5.76
N ILE A 300 -7.06 6.84 -5.70
CA ILE A 300 -8.43 7.15 -6.16
C ILE A 300 -8.57 6.87 -7.66
N VAL A 301 -7.63 7.34 -8.49
CA VAL A 301 -7.71 7.13 -9.94
C VAL A 301 -7.47 5.67 -10.34
N LEU A 302 -6.57 4.95 -9.66
CA LEU A 302 -6.37 3.51 -9.89
C LEU A 302 -7.62 2.71 -9.51
N GLU A 303 -8.32 3.11 -8.44
CA GLU A 303 -9.60 2.49 -8.09
C GLU A 303 -10.68 2.77 -9.15
N LYS A 304 -10.70 3.95 -9.77
CA LYS A 304 -11.56 4.23 -10.93
C LYS A 304 -11.22 3.31 -12.11
N VAL A 305 -9.94 3.12 -12.44
CA VAL A 305 -9.50 2.18 -13.49
C VAL A 305 -9.97 0.76 -13.18
N ASN A 306 -9.81 0.29 -11.94
CA ASN A 306 -10.26 -1.04 -11.53
C ASN A 306 -11.79 -1.20 -11.66
N GLN A 307 -12.56 -0.18 -11.28
CA GLN A 307 -14.02 -0.19 -11.45
C GLN A 307 -14.42 -0.26 -12.92
N LEU A 308 -13.72 0.47 -13.81
CA LEU A 308 -13.96 0.40 -15.24
C LEU A 308 -13.61 -0.97 -15.81
N ARG A 309 -12.48 -1.56 -15.40
CA ARG A 309 -12.08 -2.93 -15.78
C ARG A 309 -13.14 -3.95 -15.40
N LYS A 310 -13.59 -3.94 -14.15
CA LYS A 310 -14.62 -4.88 -13.65
C LYS A 310 -15.96 -4.76 -14.37
N ARG A 311 -16.32 -3.56 -14.83
CA ARG A 311 -17.57 -3.34 -15.58
C ARG A 311 -17.44 -3.66 -17.07
N ASN A 312 -16.23 -3.68 -17.61
CA ASN A 312 -15.95 -3.81 -19.04
C ASN A 312 -14.83 -4.83 -19.26
N GLU A 313 -15.11 -6.10 -18.97
CA GLU A 313 -14.13 -7.19 -19.09
C GLU A 313 -13.52 -7.26 -20.50
N GLY A 314 -12.19 -7.39 -20.58
CA GLY A 314 -11.44 -7.48 -21.84
C GLY A 314 -11.25 -6.16 -22.60
N VAL A 315 -11.97 -5.08 -22.27
CA VAL A 315 -11.88 -3.80 -23.00
C VAL A 315 -10.59 -3.04 -22.71
N LEU A 316 -10.09 -3.17 -21.48
CA LEU A 316 -8.92 -2.42 -21.00
C LEU A 316 -7.60 -3.16 -21.13
N ASP A 317 -7.60 -4.44 -21.54
CA ASP A 317 -6.42 -5.32 -21.49
C ASP A 317 -5.20 -4.76 -22.25
N ASP A 318 -5.43 -4.00 -23.32
CA ASP A 318 -4.37 -3.32 -24.09
C ASP A 318 -3.62 -2.24 -23.28
N LEU A 319 -4.24 -1.71 -22.21
CA LEU A 319 -3.65 -0.67 -21.34
C LEU A 319 -2.80 -1.26 -20.21
N ILE A 320 -2.63 -2.59 -20.13
CA ILE A 320 -1.88 -3.24 -19.04
C ILE A 320 -0.46 -2.67 -18.89
N MET A 321 0.22 -2.41 -20.01
CA MET A 321 1.58 -1.86 -19.99
C MET A 321 1.60 -0.41 -19.50
N GLU A 322 0.53 0.36 -19.74
CA GLU A 322 0.39 1.71 -19.17
C GLU A 322 0.15 1.64 -17.65
N VAL A 323 -0.70 0.72 -17.18
CA VAL A 323 -0.90 0.48 -15.74
C VAL A 323 0.41 0.08 -15.06
N LEU A 324 1.22 -0.78 -15.68
CA LEU A 324 2.51 -1.20 -15.12
C LEU A 324 3.56 -0.07 -15.07
N ARG A 325 3.40 1.03 -15.81
CA ARG A 325 4.28 2.20 -15.65
C ARG A 325 4.12 2.85 -14.28
N VAL A 326 2.98 2.66 -13.61
CA VAL A 326 2.72 3.18 -12.26
C VAL A 326 3.68 2.60 -11.21
N LEU A 327 4.34 1.46 -11.51
CA LEU A 327 5.37 0.87 -10.66
C LEU A 327 6.57 1.80 -10.42
N SER A 328 6.77 2.81 -11.26
CA SER A 328 7.77 3.86 -11.02
C SER A 328 7.48 4.73 -9.79
N SER A 329 6.25 4.69 -9.24
CA SER A 329 5.91 5.34 -7.98
C SER A 329 6.76 4.75 -6.84
N PRO A 330 7.33 5.56 -5.93
CA PRO A 330 8.08 5.03 -4.79
C PRO A 330 7.18 4.38 -3.72
N ASP A 331 5.88 4.70 -3.72
CA ASP A 331 4.93 4.22 -2.73
C ASP A 331 4.50 2.76 -2.95
N LEU A 332 4.58 1.95 -1.89
CA LEU A 332 4.29 0.52 -1.94
C LEU A 332 2.80 0.21 -2.16
N ASP A 333 1.90 1.02 -1.61
CA ASP A 333 0.45 0.78 -1.72
C ASP A 333 -0.05 1.09 -3.13
N VAL A 334 0.49 2.16 -3.74
CA VAL A 334 0.28 2.47 -5.16
C VAL A 334 0.79 1.33 -6.06
N ARG A 335 2.01 0.85 -5.82
CA ARG A 335 2.59 -0.30 -6.55
C ARG A 335 1.74 -1.56 -6.42
N ARG A 336 1.31 -1.88 -5.19
CA ARG A 336 0.44 -3.03 -4.90
C ARG A 336 -0.86 -2.94 -5.67
N LYS A 337 -1.53 -1.78 -5.66
CA LYS A 337 -2.78 -1.56 -6.37
C LYS A 337 -2.62 -1.69 -7.88
N ALA A 338 -1.52 -1.16 -8.43
CA ALA A 338 -1.21 -1.30 -9.86
C ALA A 338 -0.97 -2.77 -10.26
N LEU A 339 -0.22 -3.54 -9.45
CA LEU A 339 0.00 -4.97 -9.67
C LEU A 339 -1.31 -5.77 -9.60
N GLU A 340 -2.16 -5.51 -8.60
CA GLU A 340 -3.48 -6.16 -8.46
C GLU A 340 -4.31 -5.98 -9.73
N ILE A 341 -4.42 -4.74 -10.22
CA ILE A 341 -5.15 -4.42 -11.46
C ILE A 341 -4.50 -5.09 -12.67
N ALA A 342 -3.16 -5.04 -12.77
CA ALA A 342 -2.45 -5.62 -13.90
C ALA A 342 -2.59 -7.15 -13.97
N MET A 343 -2.51 -7.86 -12.85
CA MET A 343 -2.65 -9.33 -12.79
C MET A 343 -4.02 -9.80 -13.31
N ASP A 344 -5.05 -8.99 -13.08
CA ASP A 344 -6.40 -9.22 -13.57
C ASP A 344 -6.57 -8.94 -15.07
N MET A 345 -5.62 -8.24 -15.71
CA MET A 345 -5.61 -7.91 -17.14
C MET A 345 -4.67 -8.81 -17.96
N VAL A 346 -3.95 -9.73 -17.30
CA VAL A 346 -3.01 -10.63 -17.98
C VAL A 346 -3.77 -11.69 -18.77
N SER A 347 -3.37 -11.86 -20.03
CA SER A 347 -3.84 -12.88 -20.95
C SER A 347 -2.65 -13.57 -21.64
N SER A 348 -2.88 -14.66 -22.36
CA SER A 348 -1.84 -15.33 -23.15
C SER A 348 -1.23 -14.44 -24.23
N ARG A 349 -1.89 -13.34 -24.60
CA ARG A 349 -1.39 -12.38 -25.59
C ARG A 349 -0.32 -11.44 -25.04
N ASN A 350 -0.38 -11.10 -23.75
CA ASN A 350 0.44 -10.05 -23.15
C ASN A 350 1.37 -10.56 -22.04
N VAL A 351 1.20 -11.82 -21.58
CA VAL A 351 1.94 -12.38 -20.45
C VAL A 351 3.46 -12.34 -20.64
N GLU A 352 3.97 -12.57 -21.84
CA GLU A 352 5.42 -12.53 -22.10
C GLU A 352 6.00 -11.14 -21.83
N GLU A 353 5.33 -10.09 -22.30
CA GLU A 353 5.75 -8.70 -22.12
C GLU A 353 5.62 -8.26 -20.66
N VAL A 354 4.51 -8.61 -20.00
CA VAL A 354 4.27 -8.34 -18.58
C VAL A 354 5.36 -8.98 -17.73
N VAL A 355 5.62 -10.28 -17.93
CA VAL A 355 6.67 -11.00 -17.21
C VAL A 355 8.02 -10.34 -17.48
N LEU A 356 8.36 -10.02 -18.73
CA LEU A 356 9.63 -9.35 -19.04
C LEU A 356 9.79 -8.01 -18.29
N LEU A 357 8.73 -7.22 -18.17
CA LEU A 357 8.75 -5.97 -17.39
C LEU A 357 8.95 -6.26 -15.90
N LEU A 358 8.18 -7.18 -15.31
CA LEU A 358 8.29 -7.54 -13.90
C LEU A 358 9.68 -8.10 -13.56
N LYS A 359 10.28 -8.85 -14.48
CA LYS A 359 11.66 -9.34 -14.35
C LYS A 359 12.67 -8.19 -14.27
N LYS A 360 12.56 -7.21 -15.17
CA LYS A 360 13.43 -6.01 -15.15
C LYS A 360 13.25 -5.24 -13.86
N GLU A 361 12.01 -5.09 -13.41
CA GLU A 361 11.69 -4.38 -12.17
C GLU A 361 12.24 -5.12 -10.94
N LEU A 362 12.15 -6.45 -10.91
CA LEU A 362 12.75 -7.28 -9.87
C LEU A 362 14.27 -7.13 -9.85
N SER A 363 14.93 -7.12 -11.01
CA SER A 363 16.38 -6.88 -11.10
C SER A 363 16.77 -5.51 -10.52
N LYS A 364 16.02 -4.44 -10.82
CA LYS A 364 16.31 -3.11 -10.25
C LYS A 364 16.25 -3.12 -8.72
N THR A 365 15.37 -3.91 -8.11
CA THR A 365 15.32 -3.97 -6.65
C THR A 365 16.62 -4.47 -6.03
N VAL A 366 17.45 -5.21 -6.77
CA VAL A 366 18.76 -5.69 -6.29
C VAL A 366 19.74 -4.54 -6.15
N ASP A 367 19.78 -3.66 -7.15
CA ASP A 367 20.72 -2.54 -7.23
C ASP A 367 20.22 -1.29 -6.46
N GLU A 368 18.91 -1.07 -6.44
CA GLU A 368 18.28 0.13 -5.88
C GLU A 368 17.69 -0.13 -4.49
N GLN A 369 18.00 0.76 -3.54
CA GLN A 369 17.50 0.69 -2.17
C GLN A 369 16.20 1.47 -2.01
N TYR A 370 15.08 0.77 -2.18
CA TYR A 370 13.75 1.31 -1.89
C TYR A 370 13.41 1.23 -0.40
N GLU A 371 12.54 2.14 0.07
CA GLU A 371 11.84 1.95 1.33
C GLU A 371 10.96 0.69 1.23
N LYS A 372 11.01 -0.21 2.22
CA LYS A 372 10.34 -1.52 2.18
C LYS A 372 10.69 -2.41 0.96
N ASN A 373 11.94 -2.34 0.47
CA ASN A 373 12.41 -3.11 -0.69
C ASN A 373 12.07 -4.62 -0.63
N ASN A 374 12.15 -5.23 0.57
CA ASN A 374 11.83 -6.65 0.76
C ASN A 374 10.35 -6.97 0.50
N GLU A 375 9.43 -6.08 0.91
CA GLU A 375 8.00 -6.26 0.67
C GLU A 375 7.69 -6.10 -0.83
N TYR A 376 8.32 -5.11 -1.48
CA TYR A 376 8.16 -4.92 -2.92
C TYR A 376 8.69 -6.12 -3.73
N ARG A 377 9.86 -6.67 -3.36
CA ARG A 377 10.39 -7.91 -3.96
C ARG A 377 9.41 -9.07 -3.82
N SER A 378 8.85 -9.27 -2.63
CA SER A 378 7.86 -10.33 -2.41
C SER A 378 6.61 -10.13 -3.29
N LEU A 379 6.13 -8.89 -3.46
CA LEU A 379 5.04 -8.59 -4.39
C LEU A 379 5.36 -8.92 -5.84
N LEU A 380 6.55 -8.56 -6.32
CA LEU A 380 6.98 -8.87 -7.68
C LEU A 380 7.12 -10.37 -7.90
N ILE A 381 7.76 -11.09 -6.96
CA ILE A 381 7.90 -12.55 -7.01
C ILE A 381 6.52 -13.22 -7.03
N HIS A 382 5.58 -12.76 -6.19
CA HIS A 382 4.22 -13.29 -6.16
C HIS A 382 3.47 -13.05 -7.48
N SER A 383 3.60 -11.86 -8.07
CA SER A 383 2.97 -11.52 -9.35
C SER A 383 3.54 -12.35 -10.51
N ILE A 384 4.87 -12.51 -10.54
CA ILE A 384 5.57 -13.36 -11.51
C ILE A 384 5.17 -14.84 -11.34
N HIS A 385 5.06 -15.31 -10.09
CA HIS A 385 4.59 -16.65 -9.76
C HIS A 385 3.15 -16.87 -10.29
N GLN A 386 2.22 -15.96 -10.00
CA GLN A 386 0.84 -16.04 -10.48
C GLN A 386 0.80 -16.16 -12.01
N CYS A 387 1.60 -15.38 -12.73
CA CYS A 387 1.72 -15.48 -14.19
C CYS A 387 2.25 -16.85 -14.63
N ALA A 388 3.30 -17.38 -14.01
CA ALA A 388 3.90 -18.67 -14.39
C ALA A 388 2.99 -19.88 -14.13
N ILE A 389 2.13 -19.82 -13.11
CA ILE A 389 1.18 -20.90 -12.80
C ILE A 389 -0.05 -20.84 -13.71
N LYS A 390 -0.50 -19.63 -14.04
CA LYS A 390 -1.65 -19.41 -14.93
C LYS A 390 -1.29 -19.64 -16.40
N PHE A 391 -0.08 -19.30 -16.81
CA PHE A 391 0.40 -19.38 -18.19
C PHE A 391 1.67 -20.24 -18.28
N SER A 392 1.52 -21.47 -18.75
CA SER A 392 2.61 -22.46 -18.79
C SER A 392 3.77 -22.08 -19.72
N GLU A 393 3.51 -21.28 -20.75
CA GLU A 393 4.48 -20.86 -21.77
C GLU A 393 5.64 -20.02 -21.19
N VAL A 394 5.38 -19.22 -20.15
CA VAL A 394 6.40 -18.39 -19.49
C VAL A 394 7.11 -19.09 -18.33
N ALA A 395 6.59 -20.23 -17.86
CA ALA A 395 7.06 -20.88 -16.63
C ALA A 395 8.55 -21.23 -16.66
N ALA A 396 9.05 -21.79 -17.77
CA ALA A 396 10.46 -22.15 -17.92
C ALA A 396 11.39 -20.94 -17.76
N SER A 397 11.03 -19.83 -18.42
CA SER A 397 11.78 -18.58 -18.38
C SER A 397 11.76 -17.94 -16.99
N VAL A 398 10.62 -17.99 -16.29
CA VAL A 398 10.45 -17.44 -14.94
C VAL A 398 11.29 -18.21 -13.92
N VAL A 399 11.27 -19.54 -13.99
CA VAL A 399 11.96 -20.41 -13.04
C VAL A 399 13.47 -20.22 -13.12
N GLY A 400 14.03 -20.13 -14.33
CA GLY A 400 15.45 -19.84 -14.52
C GLY A 400 15.88 -18.56 -13.80
N LEU A 401 15.14 -17.46 -14.02
CA LEU A 401 15.45 -16.18 -13.39
C LEU A 401 15.33 -16.23 -11.86
N LEU A 402 14.23 -16.78 -11.32
CA LEU A 402 14.03 -16.80 -9.88
C LEU A 402 15.09 -17.66 -9.17
N MET A 403 15.55 -18.73 -9.81
CA MET A 403 16.65 -19.55 -9.29
C MET A 403 17.98 -18.79 -9.21
N ASP A 404 18.27 -17.88 -10.13
CA ASP A 404 19.49 -17.06 -10.09
C ASP A 404 19.52 -16.16 -8.84
N PHE A 405 18.36 -15.73 -8.36
CA PHE A 405 18.28 -14.88 -7.18
C PHE A 405 18.18 -15.63 -5.84
N ILE A 406 18.13 -16.96 -5.82
CA ILE A 406 18.07 -17.74 -4.57
C ILE A 406 19.30 -17.47 -3.69
N ALA A 407 20.47 -17.25 -4.30
CA ALA A 407 21.72 -16.97 -3.60
C ALA A 407 21.81 -15.50 -3.13
N ASP A 408 21.26 -14.57 -3.90
CA ASP A 408 21.40 -13.12 -3.67
C ASP A 408 20.30 -12.52 -2.78
N PHE A 409 19.16 -13.21 -2.66
CA PHE A 409 18.04 -12.70 -1.88
C PHE A 409 18.23 -12.84 -0.36
N ASN A 410 17.61 -11.92 0.37
CA ASN A 410 17.41 -12.05 1.80
C ASN A 410 16.69 -13.37 2.14
N ASN A 411 16.76 -13.79 3.41
CA ASN A 411 16.18 -15.05 3.88
C ASN A 411 14.66 -15.19 3.66
N ALA A 412 13.90 -14.09 3.51
CA ALA A 412 12.44 -14.16 3.35
C ALA A 412 12.04 -14.35 1.88
N SER A 413 12.57 -13.52 0.97
CA SER A 413 12.26 -13.59 -0.46
C SER A 413 12.76 -14.91 -1.09
N ALA A 414 13.91 -15.43 -0.62
CA ALA A 414 14.41 -16.73 -1.07
C ALA A 414 13.49 -17.90 -0.64
N VAL A 415 12.75 -17.77 0.47
CA VAL A 415 11.76 -18.77 0.91
C VAL A 415 10.53 -18.78 0.00
N ASP A 416 10.06 -17.61 -0.41
CA ASP A 416 8.96 -17.50 -1.38
C ASP A 416 9.36 -18.15 -2.72
N VAL A 417 10.59 -17.87 -3.19
CA VAL A 417 11.13 -18.48 -4.42
C VAL A 417 11.21 -20.00 -4.33
N ILE A 418 11.76 -20.57 -3.25
CA ILE A 418 11.86 -22.03 -3.17
C ILE A 418 10.48 -22.69 -3.08
N SER A 419 9.52 -22.04 -2.41
CA SER A 419 8.13 -22.51 -2.35
C SER A 419 7.50 -22.53 -3.74
N PHE A 420 7.72 -21.49 -4.54
CA PHE A 420 7.33 -21.43 -5.95
C PHE A 420 7.96 -22.56 -6.77
N VAL A 421 9.27 -22.77 -6.67
CA VAL A 421 9.96 -23.83 -7.42
C VAL A 421 9.42 -25.21 -7.04
N LYS A 422 9.04 -25.44 -5.77
CA LYS A 422 8.37 -26.68 -5.32
C LYS A 422 7.00 -26.90 -5.98
N GLU A 423 6.23 -25.84 -6.22
CA GLU A 423 4.94 -25.94 -6.91
C GLU A 423 5.13 -26.21 -8.41
N VAL A 424 6.03 -25.46 -9.06
CA VAL A 424 6.37 -25.61 -10.48
C VAL A 424 6.89 -27.00 -10.79
N VAL A 425 7.80 -27.54 -9.98
CA VAL A 425 8.42 -28.85 -10.26
C VAL A 425 7.37 -29.97 -10.24
N GLU A 426 6.31 -29.83 -9.45
CA GLU A 426 5.19 -30.78 -9.47
C GLU A 426 4.28 -30.56 -10.67
N LYS A 427 3.93 -29.30 -10.98
CA LYS A 427 3.00 -28.92 -12.07
C LYS A 427 3.58 -29.12 -13.47
N PHE A 428 4.89 -28.97 -13.65
CA PHE A 428 5.57 -29.00 -14.96
C PHE A 428 6.65 -30.09 -15.01
N PRO A 429 6.27 -31.36 -15.30
CA PRO A 429 7.21 -32.49 -15.33
C PRO A 429 8.43 -32.30 -16.24
N ASN A 430 8.26 -31.62 -17.38
CA ASN A 430 9.32 -31.40 -18.36
C ASN A 430 10.45 -30.49 -17.83
N LEU A 431 10.19 -29.67 -16.80
CA LEU A 431 11.18 -28.76 -16.22
C LEU A 431 11.97 -29.40 -15.07
N ARG A 432 11.55 -30.57 -14.58
CA ARG A 432 12.09 -31.20 -13.36
C ARG A 432 13.60 -31.40 -13.42
N GLN A 433 14.10 -31.98 -14.50
CA GLN A 433 15.52 -32.27 -14.67
C GLN A 433 16.37 -30.99 -14.58
N SER A 434 15.99 -29.96 -15.33
CA SER A 434 16.69 -28.67 -15.35
C SER A 434 16.65 -27.98 -13.98
N ILE A 435 15.50 -28.01 -13.29
CA ILE A 435 15.35 -27.45 -11.94
C ILE A 435 16.25 -28.17 -10.94
N VAL A 436 16.25 -29.51 -10.94
CA VAL A 436 17.07 -30.31 -10.02
C VAL A 436 18.55 -30.04 -10.25
N GLU A 437 19.04 -30.06 -11.50
CA GLU A 437 20.43 -29.78 -11.84
C GLU A 437 20.88 -28.39 -11.35
N ARG A 438 20.03 -27.37 -11.54
CA ARG A 438 20.30 -26.01 -11.09
C ARG A 438 20.31 -25.91 -9.58
N LEU A 439 19.32 -26.44 -8.88
CA LEU A 439 19.28 -26.44 -7.40
C LEU A 439 20.48 -27.15 -6.80
N VAL A 440 20.87 -28.29 -7.38
CA VAL A 440 22.03 -29.06 -6.95
C VAL A 440 23.32 -28.24 -7.15
N SER A 441 23.37 -27.29 -8.09
CA SER A 441 24.52 -26.41 -8.29
C SER A 441 24.58 -25.24 -7.32
N THR A 442 23.43 -24.75 -6.85
CA THR A 442 23.35 -23.62 -5.92
C THR A 442 23.47 -24.02 -4.44
N LEU A 443 23.46 -25.32 -4.11
CA LEU A 443 23.61 -25.84 -2.74
C LEU A 443 24.86 -25.33 -1.99
N SER A 444 25.93 -24.94 -2.68
CA SER A 444 27.13 -24.35 -2.08
C SER A 444 26.98 -22.87 -1.70
N GLU A 445 25.96 -22.20 -2.21
CA GLU A 445 25.72 -20.76 -2.05
C GLU A 445 24.59 -20.48 -1.05
N VAL A 446 23.59 -21.37 -0.96
CA VAL A 446 22.47 -21.20 -0.03
C VAL A 446 22.94 -21.18 1.43
N ARG A 447 22.62 -20.09 2.14
CA ARG A 447 22.90 -19.92 3.59
C ARG A 447 21.64 -20.01 4.46
N ALA A 448 20.44 -19.91 3.88
CA ALA A 448 19.20 -19.92 4.64
C ALA A 448 18.67 -21.35 4.84
N GLY A 449 18.56 -21.81 6.09
CA GLY A 449 18.13 -23.18 6.40
C GLY A 449 16.74 -23.55 5.85
N LYS A 450 15.77 -22.62 5.83
CA LYS A 450 14.44 -22.84 5.22
C LYS A 450 14.51 -23.07 3.71
N VAL A 451 15.37 -22.33 3.02
CA VAL A 451 15.58 -22.46 1.57
C VAL A 451 16.27 -23.79 1.28
N TYR A 452 17.29 -24.13 2.07
CA TYR A 452 18.03 -25.37 1.96
C TYR A 452 17.13 -26.60 2.14
N ARG A 453 16.18 -26.55 3.09
CA ARG A 453 15.14 -27.58 3.28
C ARG A 453 14.29 -27.77 2.03
N GLY A 454 13.83 -26.68 1.41
CA GLY A 454 13.05 -26.73 0.18
C GLY A 454 13.85 -27.33 -0.97
N ALA A 455 15.11 -26.92 -1.14
CA ALA A 455 16.01 -27.44 -2.17
C ALA A 455 16.28 -28.95 -1.98
N LEU A 456 16.66 -29.38 -0.77
CA LEU A 456 16.91 -30.79 -0.46
C LEU A 456 15.67 -31.66 -0.68
N TRP A 457 14.48 -31.17 -0.32
CA TRP A 457 13.24 -31.89 -0.61
C TRP A 457 13.05 -32.10 -2.11
N ILE A 458 13.24 -31.07 -2.95
CA ILE A 458 13.10 -31.20 -4.41
C ILE A 458 14.13 -32.21 -4.95
N VAL A 459 15.38 -32.11 -4.50
CA VAL A 459 16.46 -33.03 -4.90
C VAL A 459 16.14 -34.47 -4.50
N GLY A 460 15.68 -34.69 -3.27
CA GLY A 460 15.28 -36.01 -2.76
C GLY A 460 14.07 -36.59 -3.49
N GLU A 461 13.12 -35.77 -3.91
CA GLU A 461 11.93 -36.21 -4.62
C GLU A 461 12.17 -36.46 -6.11
N TYR A 462 12.97 -35.63 -6.78
CA TYR A 462 13.02 -35.59 -8.26
C TYR A 462 14.38 -35.93 -8.87
N SER A 463 15.39 -36.33 -8.09
CA SER A 463 16.59 -36.98 -8.64
C SER A 463 16.22 -38.39 -9.09
N LEU A 464 15.72 -38.56 -10.31
CA LEU A 464 15.20 -39.83 -10.82
C LEU A 464 16.24 -40.70 -11.53
N GLU A 465 17.34 -40.10 -11.98
CA GLU A 465 18.39 -40.77 -12.73
C GLU A 465 19.65 -41.03 -11.87
N ALA A 466 20.36 -42.12 -12.15
CA ALA A 466 21.56 -42.51 -11.39
C ALA A 466 22.66 -41.42 -11.42
N ASN A 467 22.85 -40.75 -12.55
CA ASN A 467 23.79 -39.63 -12.68
C ASN A 467 23.37 -38.44 -11.80
N GLY A 468 22.08 -38.08 -11.83
CA GLY A 468 21.53 -37.02 -10.99
C GLY A 468 21.68 -37.31 -9.49
N ILE A 469 21.42 -38.55 -9.06
CA ILE A 469 21.65 -38.98 -7.68
C ILE A 469 23.12 -38.84 -7.29
N ARG A 470 24.05 -39.27 -8.16
CA ARG A 470 25.49 -39.17 -7.90
C ARG A 470 25.94 -37.71 -7.74
N ASP A 471 25.45 -36.83 -8.61
CA ASP A 471 25.84 -35.42 -8.60
C ASP A 471 25.23 -34.68 -7.39
N ALA A 472 23.97 -34.96 -7.06
CA ALA A 472 23.32 -34.50 -5.84
C ALA A 472 24.12 -34.94 -4.60
N TRP A 473 24.47 -36.22 -4.52
CA TRP A 473 25.25 -36.77 -3.41
C TRP A 473 26.60 -36.06 -3.27
N LYS A 474 27.32 -35.88 -4.38
CA LYS A 474 28.61 -35.20 -4.40
C LYS A 474 28.51 -33.76 -3.88
N ARG A 475 27.50 -32.99 -4.31
CA ARG A 475 27.32 -31.60 -3.85
C ARG A 475 26.84 -31.54 -2.39
N ILE A 476 25.94 -32.41 -1.95
CA ILE A 476 25.54 -32.51 -0.53
C ILE A 476 26.75 -32.84 0.35
N ARG A 477 27.57 -33.80 -0.07
CA ARG A 477 28.79 -34.20 0.64
C ARG A 477 29.79 -33.04 0.74
N ALA A 478 29.97 -32.28 -0.33
CA ALA A 478 30.81 -31.09 -0.35
C ALA A 478 30.30 -30.00 0.61
N SER A 479 28.99 -29.77 0.66
CA SER A 479 28.36 -28.82 1.59
C SER A 479 28.40 -29.25 3.06
N LEU A 480 28.63 -30.53 3.36
CA LEU A 480 28.86 -31.05 4.72
C LEU A 480 30.33 -31.02 5.15
N GLY A 481 31.28 -31.01 4.20
CA GLY A 481 32.71 -31.06 4.52
C GLY A 481 33.18 -32.44 4.99
N GLU A 482 34.14 -32.53 5.90
CA GLU A 482 34.65 -33.83 6.36
C GLU A 482 33.69 -34.54 7.34
N ILE A 483 33.60 -35.87 7.29
CA ILE A 483 32.77 -36.72 8.17
C ILE A 483 33.63 -37.86 8.72
N PRO A 484 33.49 -38.25 10.01
CA PRO A 484 32.55 -37.74 11.01
C PRO A 484 32.80 -36.29 11.47
N ILE A 485 31.74 -35.49 11.52
CA ILE A 485 31.75 -34.07 11.89
C ILE A 485 32.38 -33.90 13.28
N LEU A 486 31.93 -34.65 14.28
CA LEU A 486 32.45 -34.56 15.64
C LEU A 486 33.98 -34.79 15.71
N ALA A 487 34.48 -35.80 15.01
CA ALA A 487 35.92 -36.11 14.98
C ALA A 487 36.73 -35.04 14.22
N SER A 488 36.12 -34.40 13.22
CA SER A 488 36.71 -33.26 12.51
C SER A 488 36.76 -32.02 13.41
N GLU A 489 35.70 -31.70 14.15
CA GLU A 489 35.69 -30.60 15.14
C GLU A 489 36.67 -30.83 16.30
N GLN A 490 36.77 -32.06 16.79
CA GLN A 490 37.73 -32.43 17.84
C GLN A 490 39.18 -32.23 17.40
N ARG A 491 39.53 -32.66 16.18
CA ARG A 491 40.85 -32.41 15.60
C ARG A 491 41.14 -30.92 15.45
N LEU A 492 40.19 -30.12 14.97
CA LEU A 492 40.36 -28.67 14.88
C LEU A 492 40.62 -28.03 16.26
N LEU A 493 39.97 -28.54 17.32
CA LEU A 493 40.19 -28.09 18.69
C LEU A 493 41.58 -28.48 19.22
N GLU A 494 42.07 -29.67 18.87
CA GLU A 494 43.41 -30.18 19.21
C GLU A 494 44.51 -29.46 18.41
N ASP A 495 44.32 -29.19 17.12
CA ASP A 495 45.28 -28.44 16.30
C ASP A 495 45.41 -26.97 16.75
N THR A 496 44.33 -26.40 17.29
CA THR A 496 44.36 -25.07 17.93
C THR A 496 45.12 -25.10 19.28
N SER A 497 45.47 -26.29 19.79
CA SER A 497 46.13 -26.46 21.09
C SER A 497 47.66 -26.40 21.03
N ASP A 498 48.27 -26.74 19.89
CA ASP A 498 49.71 -26.69 19.65
C ASP A 498 50.05 -25.56 18.69
N GLY A 499 50.48 -24.41 19.22
CA GLY A 499 50.89 -23.26 18.42
C GLY A 499 52.15 -23.53 17.60
N GLN A 500 52.01 -24.08 16.39
CA GLN A 500 52.98 -23.99 15.30
C GLN A 500 52.25 -23.88 13.94
N PRO A 501 52.71 -23.00 13.03
CA PRO A 501 52.11 -22.89 11.70
C PRO A 501 52.63 -23.98 10.75
N ASP A 502 51.70 -24.50 9.96
CA ASP A 502 51.81 -25.21 8.67
C ASP A 502 52.47 -26.61 8.59
N SER A 503 51.67 -27.60 8.18
CA SER A 503 51.88 -28.35 6.91
C SER A 503 50.73 -29.34 6.63
N LYS A 504 50.15 -29.25 5.44
CA LYS A 504 49.25 -30.28 4.88
C LYS A 504 50.09 -31.50 4.49
N GLU A 505 49.90 -32.62 5.16
CA GLU A 505 50.18 -33.94 4.57
C GLU A 505 49.28 -35.02 5.17
N GLN A 506 48.45 -35.61 4.32
CA GLN A 506 47.67 -36.82 4.61
C GLN A 506 48.60 -38.02 4.57
N VAL A 507 48.59 -38.88 5.60
CA VAL A 507 48.86 -40.33 5.43
C VAL A 507 48.29 -41.16 6.58
N ASN A 508 47.77 -42.33 6.19
CA ASN A 508 47.15 -43.38 7.00
C ASN A 508 48.11 -44.05 8.01
N GLY A 509 47.55 -44.46 9.16
CA GLY A 509 47.87 -45.75 9.77
C GLY A 509 48.64 -45.76 11.09
N HIS A 510 48.07 -46.49 12.06
CA HIS A 510 48.61 -46.97 13.33
C HIS A 510 48.71 -46.01 14.53
N ALA A 511 47.79 -46.24 15.49
CA ALA A 511 47.84 -45.70 16.84
C ALA A 511 48.96 -46.37 17.67
N LYS A 512 49.69 -45.55 18.45
CA LYS A 512 50.42 -45.97 19.65
C LYS A 512 49.92 -45.15 20.84
N PRO A 513 49.78 -45.73 22.05
CA PRO A 513 49.27 -45.01 23.21
C PRO A 513 50.40 -44.26 23.92
N SER A 514 50.27 -42.95 24.10
CA SER A 514 51.11 -42.16 25.00
C SER A 514 50.39 -41.88 26.32
N ALA A 515 51.08 -42.16 27.43
CA ALA A 515 50.64 -42.06 28.83
C ALA A 515 50.37 -40.60 29.28
N PRO A 516 49.63 -40.38 30.39
CA PRO A 516 49.23 -39.04 30.80
C PRO A 516 50.36 -38.36 31.58
N THR A 517 50.88 -37.25 31.07
CA THR A 517 51.79 -36.36 31.81
C THR A 517 51.07 -35.06 32.17
N GLY A 518 50.80 -34.86 33.45
CA GLY A 518 50.32 -33.59 33.98
C GLY A 518 51.36 -32.49 33.73
N SER A 519 50.97 -31.42 33.07
CA SER A 519 51.86 -30.34 32.64
C SER A 519 52.24 -29.42 33.81
N ARG A 520 53.51 -29.46 34.24
CA ARG A 520 54.16 -28.36 34.97
C ARG A 520 54.89 -27.48 33.97
N LYS A 521 54.55 -26.17 33.93
CA LYS A 521 55.24 -25.18 33.09
C LYS A 521 56.21 -24.38 33.94
N VAL A 522 57.48 -24.36 33.53
CA VAL A 522 58.56 -23.61 34.19
C VAL A 522 58.71 -22.27 33.47
N LEU A 523 58.70 -21.16 34.22
CA LEU A 523 58.90 -19.83 33.67
C LEU A 523 60.40 -19.57 33.41
N ALA A 524 60.71 -18.54 32.62
CA ALA A 524 62.07 -18.22 32.19
C ALA A 524 63.04 -17.90 33.36
N ASP A 525 62.54 -17.73 34.58
CA ASP A 525 63.30 -17.53 35.82
C ASP A 525 63.53 -18.82 36.63
N GLY A 526 63.07 -19.98 36.15
CA GLY A 526 63.23 -21.27 36.81
C GLY A 526 62.18 -21.62 37.86
N THR A 527 61.16 -20.77 38.06
CA THR A 527 60.09 -21.03 39.03
C THR A 527 58.98 -21.90 38.43
N TYR A 528 58.55 -22.93 39.16
CA TYR A 528 57.45 -23.82 38.74
C TYR A 528 56.10 -23.14 39.03
N ALA A 529 55.38 -22.74 37.97
CA ALA A 529 54.03 -22.22 38.12
C ALA A 529 53.02 -23.39 38.08
N THR A 530 52.11 -23.42 39.06
CA THR A 530 50.93 -24.28 39.02
C THR A 530 49.80 -23.49 38.36
N GLU A 531 49.34 -23.96 37.20
CA GLU A 531 48.22 -23.33 36.49
C GLU A 531 46.94 -23.51 37.32
N SER A 532 46.27 -22.41 37.67
CA SER A 532 45.03 -22.49 38.45
C SER A 532 43.88 -22.98 37.57
N ALA A 533 43.01 -23.83 38.11
CA ALA A 533 41.92 -24.47 37.36
C ALA A 533 40.92 -23.50 36.70
N LEU A 534 40.92 -22.22 37.09
CA LEU A 534 40.08 -21.17 36.50
C LEU A 534 40.66 -20.60 35.19
N THR A 535 41.99 -20.53 35.04
CA THR A 535 42.61 -20.06 33.79
C THR A 535 42.54 -21.12 32.69
N SER A 536 42.57 -22.41 33.05
CA SER A 536 42.43 -23.52 32.09
C SER A 536 41.02 -23.63 31.51
N GLN A 537 39.96 -23.44 32.32
CA GLN A 537 38.58 -23.45 31.82
C GLN A 537 38.29 -22.27 30.89
N SER A 538 38.81 -21.09 31.20
CA SER A 538 38.66 -19.89 30.36
C SER A 538 39.38 -20.05 29.02
N ALA A 539 40.59 -20.63 29.02
CA ALA A 539 41.35 -20.94 27.81
C ALA A 539 40.66 -22.02 26.95
N VAL A 540 40.11 -23.08 27.55
CA VAL A 540 39.36 -24.13 26.85
C VAL A 540 38.08 -23.56 26.23
N LYS A 541 37.38 -22.66 26.94
CA LYS A 541 36.19 -21.99 26.41
C LYS A 541 36.51 -21.07 25.23
N ALA A 542 37.59 -20.28 25.33
CA ALA A 542 38.04 -19.42 24.23
C ALA A 542 38.45 -20.22 22.98
N LYS A 543 39.12 -21.37 23.17
CA LYS A 543 39.47 -22.30 22.08
C LYS A 543 38.23 -22.90 21.41
N LEU A 544 37.25 -23.32 22.22
CA LEU A 544 35.98 -23.84 21.71
C LEU A 544 35.21 -22.77 20.93
N GLU A 545 35.21 -21.52 21.39
CA GLU A 545 34.60 -20.40 20.66
C GLU A 545 35.32 -20.10 19.35
N ALA A 546 36.65 -20.23 19.29
CA ALA A 546 37.42 -20.10 18.05
C ALA A 546 37.06 -21.19 17.02
N VAL A 547 36.92 -22.45 17.44
CA VAL A 547 36.48 -23.55 16.57
C VAL A 547 35.05 -23.32 16.07
N LYS A 548 34.14 -22.85 16.94
CA LYS A 548 32.76 -22.48 16.56
C LYS A 548 32.69 -21.32 15.55
N ALA A 549 33.71 -20.45 15.55
CA ALA A 549 33.81 -19.32 14.63
C ALA A 549 34.52 -19.67 13.31
N ALA A 550 35.05 -20.88 13.16
CA ALA A 550 35.71 -21.30 11.92
C ALA A 550 34.74 -21.30 10.74
N GLN A 551 35.25 -20.95 9.54
CA GLN A 551 34.44 -20.99 8.33
C GLN A 551 34.12 -22.43 7.93
N ASN A 552 32.88 -22.84 8.14
CA ASN A 552 32.39 -24.13 7.71
C ASN A 552 31.61 -24.03 6.38
N PRO A 553 31.58 -25.13 5.60
CA PRO A 553 30.63 -25.29 4.50
C PRO A 553 29.18 -25.03 4.95
N PRO A 554 28.28 -24.59 4.05
CA PRO A 554 27.00 -23.97 4.43
C PRO A 554 26.08 -24.91 5.22
N LEU A 555 25.97 -26.16 4.78
CA LEU A 555 25.11 -27.15 5.41
C LEU A 555 25.70 -27.61 6.76
N ARG A 556 27.03 -27.73 6.87
CA ARG A 556 27.70 -27.99 8.16
C ARG A 556 27.48 -26.85 9.14
N GLN A 557 27.64 -25.60 8.70
CA GLN A 557 27.43 -24.43 9.55
C GLN A 557 26.00 -24.37 10.09
N LEU A 558 25.00 -24.63 9.24
CA LEU A 558 23.59 -24.63 9.67
C LEU A 558 23.27 -25.71 10.70
N ILE A 559 23.88 -26.90 10.57
CA ILE A 559 23.73 -27.98 11.55
C ILE A 559 24.42 -27.61 12.87
N LEU A 560 25.64 -27.06 12.83
CA LEU A 560 26.36 -26.60 14.03
C LEU A 560 25.66 -25.43 14.72
N ASP A 561 24.97 -24.59 13.96
CA ASP A 561 24.14 -23.50 14.47
C ASP A 561 22.82 -23.98 15.10
N GLY A 562 22.48 -25.26 14.95
CA GLY A 562 21.33 -25.90 15.59
C GLY A 562 20.06 -25.96 14.73
N ASP A 563 20.13 -25.81 13.40
CA ASP A 563 18.97 -26.09 12.52
C ASP A 563 18.78 -27.61 12.35
N TYR A 564 18.29 -28.28 13.39
CA TYR A 564 18.07 -29.72 13.38
C TYR A 564 16.86 -30.13 12.54
N TYR A 565 15.92 -29.22 12.27
CA TYR A 565 14.87 -29.49 11.29
C TYR A 565 15.49 -29.69 9.90
N LEU A 566 16.46 -28.86 9.50
CA LEU A 566 17.24 -29.10 8.27
C LEU A 566 17.95 -30.47 8.31
N ALA A 567 18.53 -30.87 9.44
CA ALA A 567 19.18 -32.18 9.58
C ALA A 567 18.20 -33.36 9.36
N THR A 568 16.97 -33.26 9.86
CA THR A 568 15.95 -34.30 9.61
C THR A 568 15.54 -34.36 8.12
N VAL A 569 15.41 -33.20 7.46
CA VAL A 569 15.11 -33.14 6.02
C VAL A 569 16.26 -33.71 5.19
N LEU A 570 17.51 -33.41 5.55
CA LEU A 570 18.70 -34.03 4.95
C LEU A 570 18.68 -35.55 5.10
N SER A 571 18.33 -36.06 6.29
CA SER A 571 18.28 -37.50 6.56
C SER A 571 17.21 -38.20 5.72
N SER A 572 16.03 -37.60 5.61
CA SER A 572 14.97 -38.10 4.70
C SER A 572 15.42 -38.05 3.24
N THR A 573 16.11 -36.98 2.83
CA THR A 573 16.64 -36.82 1.46
C THR A 573 17.65 -37.91 1.12
N LEU A 574 18.63 -38.16 1.99
CA LEU A 574 19.62 -39.22 1.81
C LEU A 574 18.96 -40.60 1.75
N THR A 575 17.95 -40.84 2.60
CA THR A 575 17.19 -42.11 2.59
C THR A 575 16.53 -42.34 1.24
N LYS A 576 15.85 -41.32 0.69
CA LYS A 576 15.22 -41.38 -0.63
C LYS A 576 16.23 -41.60 -1.75
N LEU A 577 17.38 -40.93 -1.71
CA LEU A 577 18.42 -41.09 -2.72
C LEU A 577 19.01 -42.52 -2.72
N VAL A 578 19.19 -43.13 -1.54
CA VAL A 578 19.66 -44.53 -1.43
C VAL A 578 18.60 -45.50 -1.94
N MET A 579 17.36 -45.40 -1.46
CA MET A 579 16.26 -46.28 -1.89
C MET A 579 16.03 -46.19 -3.40
N ARG A 580 15.99 -44.97 -3.95
CA ARG A 580 15.82 -44.79 -5.39
C ARG A 580 17.02 -45.29 -6.20
N HIS A 581 18.24 -45.10 -5.71
CA HIS A 581 19.41 -45.70 -6.35
C HIS A 581 19.31 -47.24 -6.38
N SER A 582 18.78 -47.85 -5.32
CA SER A 582 18.52 -49.29 -5.24
C SER A 582 17.50 -49.78 -6.29
N GLU A 583 16.46 -48.97 -6.59
CA GLU A 583 15.48 -49.31 -7.62
C GLU A 583 16.04 -49.20 -9.06
N ILE A 584 16.87 -48.19 -9.33
CA ILE A 584 17.30 -47.86 -10.70
C ILE A 584 18.66 -48.45 -11.08
N SER A 585 19.53 -48.77 -10.11
CA SER A 585 20.91 -49.21 -10.35
C SER A 585 21.08 -50.69 -10.03
N GLN A 586 21.75 -51.41 -10.92
CA GLN A 586 22.15 -52.80 -10.67
C GLN A 586 23.44 -52.91 -9.84
N ASP A 587 24.10 -51.79 -9.53
CA ASP A 587 25.33 -51.76 -8.73
C ASP A 587 25.02 -51.83 -7.22
N THR A 588 24.95 -53.06 -6.71
CA THR A 588 24.72 -53.34 -5.29
C THR A 588 25.88 -52.83 -4.42
N SER A 589 27.12 -52.88 -4.91
CA SER A 589 28.29 -52.41 -4.16
C SER A 589 28.19 -50.91 -3.90
N ARG A 590 27.85 -50.13 -4.94
CA ARG A 590 27.65 -48.69 -4.82
C ARG A 590 26.45 -48.34 -3.95
N THR A 591 25.34 -49.06 -4.09
CA THR A 591 24.15 -48.87 -3.24
C THR A 591 24.49 -49.09 -1.77
N ASN A 592 25.25 -50.14 -1.45
CA ASN A 592 25.72 -50.42 -0.09
C ASN A 592 26.69 -49.34 0.42
N ALA A 593 27.56 -48.79 -0.44
CA ALA A 593 28.44 -47.68 -0.09
C ALA A 593 27.65 -46.40 0.24
N LEU A 594 26.66 -46.05 -0.59
CA LEU A 594 25.77 -44.90 -0.35
C LEU A 594 24.97 -45.08 0.95
N ARG A 595 24.44 -46.29 1.18
CA ARG A 595 23.73 -46.65 2.41
C ARG A 595 24.62 -46.47 3.65
N ALA A 596 25.83 -47.02 3.63
CA ALA A 596 26.78 -46.91 4.74
C ALA A 596 27.18 -45.45 5.00
N GLU A 597 27.44 -44.67 3.94
CA GLU A 597 27.79 -43.27 4.06
C GLU A 597 26.62 -42.42 4.58
N ALA A 598 25.39 -42.67 4.13
CA ALA A 598 24.19 -42.02 4.67
C ALA A 598 24.00 -42.29 6.16
N MET A 599 24.13 -43.54 6.59
CA MET A 599 24.04 -43.90 8.01
C MET A 599 25.16 -43.22 8.81
N LEU A 600 26.37 -43.16 8.26
CA LEU A 600 27.49 -42.44 8.88
C LEU A 600 27.23 -40.94 9.01
N ILE A 601 26.67 -40.28 7.98
CA ILE A 601 26.25 -38.88 8.02
C ILE A 601 25.22 -38.67 9.14
N MET A 602 24.17 -39.47 9.17
CA MET A 602 23.07 -39.36 10.15
C MET A 602 23.57 -39.53 11.60
N ILE A 603 24.36 -40.58 11.87
CA ILE A 603 24.94 -40.82 13.20
C ILE A 603 25.93 -39.71 13.57
N SER A 604 26.72 -39.25 12.60
CA SER A 604 27.64 -38.13 12.82
C SER A 604 26.89 -36.86 13.24
N ILE A 605 25.72 -36.58 12.66
CA ILE A 605 24.89 -35.42 13.01
C ILE A 605 24.35 -35.54 14.44
N ILE A 606 23.84 -36.72 14.82
CA ILE A 606 23.36 -36.96 16.20
C ILE A 606 24.50 -36.76 17.19
N ARG A 607 25.68 -37.33 16.91
CA ARG A 607 26.84 -37.24 17.81
C ARG A 607 27.36 -35.82 17.97
N VAL A 608 27.46 -35.04 16.89
CA VAL A 608 27.86 -33.64 17.00
C VAL A 608 26.78 -32.79 17.66
N GLY A 609 25.50 -33.07 17.40
CA GLY A 609 24.36 -32.39 18.03
C GLY A 609 24.28 -32.56 19.55
N GLN A 610 24.88 -33.62 20.10
CA GLN A 610 25.00 -33.87 21.54
C GLN A 610 26.30 -33.33 22.15
N SER A 611 27.17 -32.72 21.35
CA SER A 611 28.49 -32.27 21.77
C SER A 611 28.53 -30.79 22.17
N ALA A 612 29.67 -30.34 22.69
CA ALA A 612 29.87 -28.93 23.03
C ALA A 612 30.10 -28.02 21.81
N PHE A 613 30.28 -28.57 20.60
CA PHE A 613 30.61 -27.83 19.38
C PHE A 613 29.41 -27.09 18.76
N VAL A 614 28.18 -27.47 19.11
CA VAL A 614 26.97 -26.84 18.56
C VAL A 614 26.55 -25.60 19.37
N LYS A 615 25.76 -24.73 18.74
CA LYS A 615 25.14 -23.57 19.43
C LYS A 615 23.97 -23.99 20.32
N ALA A 616 23.13 -24.90 19.83
CA ALA A 616 22.02 -25.49 20.57
C ALA A 616 22.13 -27.01 20.49
N PRO A 617 21.88 -27.77 21.58
CA PRO A 617 21.88 -29.22 21.53
C PRO A 617 20.71 -29.74 20.67
N ILE A 618 20.89 -30.91 20.05
CA ILE A 618 19.85 -31.58 19.27
C ILE A 618 18.66 -31.95 20.15
N ASP A 619 17.45 -31.66 19.66
CA ASP A 619 16.20 -32.03 20.32
C ASP A 619 15.83 -33.50 20.08
N GLU A 620 15.02 -34.06 20.98
CA GLU A 620 14.64 -35.48 20.96
C GLU A 620 13.84 -35.85 19.69
N ASP A 621 12.92 -35.00 19.22
CA ASP A 621 12.14 -35.25 17.99
C ASP A 621 13.05 -35.35 16.76
N SER A 622 14.04 -34.45 16.65
CA SER A 622 15.05 -34.53 15.60
C SER A 622 15.88 -35.80 15.68
N VAL A 623 16.29 -36.23 16.88
CA VAL A 623 17.02 -37.50 17.07
C VAL A 623 16.16 -38.69 16.60
N ASP A 624 14.90 -38.76 17.05
CA ASP A 624 14.00 -39.86 16.71
C ASP A 624 13.70 -39.94 15.21
N ARG A 625 13.54 -38.79 14.54
CA ARG A 625 13.35 -38.74 13.08
C ARG A 625 14.59 -39.18 12.31
N ILE A 626 15.78 -38.75 12.74
CA ILE A 626 17.04 -39.18 12.10
C ILE A 626 17.24 -40.69 12.33
N LEU A 627 17.01 -41.19 13.55
CA LEU A 627 17.10 -42.62 13.85
C LEU A 627 16.07 -43.46 13.08
N SER A 628 14.87 -42.93 12.86
CA SER A 628 13.86 -43.58 12.02
C SER A 628 14.35 -43.73 10.57
N CYS A 629 15.06 -42.72 10.04
CA CYS A 629 15.71 -42.82 8.72
C CYS A 629 16.84 -43.87 8.72
N VAL A 630 17.65 -43.93 9.78
CA VAL A 630 18.71 -44.95 9.93
C VAL A 630 18.12 -46.36 9.97
N ARG A 631 17.05 -46.59 10.73
CA ARG A 631 16.32 -47.87 10.77
C ARG A 631 15.73 -48.21 9.42
N SER A 632 15.11 -47.23 8.74
CA SER A 632 14.56 -47.43 7.40
C SER A 632 15.64 -47.87 6.41
N LEU A 633 16.82 -47.23 6.44
CA LEU A 633 17.97 -47.66 5.64
C LEU A 633 18.51 -49.03 6.04
N ALA A 634 18.34 -49.45 7.29
CA ALA A 634 18.75 -50.77 7.75
C ALA A 634 17.84 -51.89 7.21
N GLU A 635 16.53 -51.62 7.13
CA GLU A 635 15.49 -52.63 6.96
C GLU A 635 14.81 -52.61 5.58
N PHE A 636 14.98 -51.58 4.75
CA PHE A 636 14.22 -51.45 3.48
C PHE A 636 14.45 -52.59 2.49
N ALA A 637 15.60 -53.27 2.54
CA ALA A 637 15.86 -54.44 1.71
C ALA A 637 14.94 -55.62 2.05
N GLU A 638 14.49 -55.72 3.31
CA GLU A 638 13.59 -56.76 3.82
C GLU A 638 12.13 -56.28 3.84
N ASN A 639 11.91 -54.97 3.98
CA ASN A 639 10.59 -54.35 4.05
C ASN A 639 10.40 -53.31 2.94
N LYS A 640 9.85 -53.76 1.81
CA LYS A 640 9.59 -52.91 0.64
C LYS A 640 8.53 -51.83 0.87
N ASP A 641 7.65 -51.98 1.85
CA ASP A 641 6.64 -50.95 2.16
C ASP A 641 7.31 -49.63 2.55
N LEU A 642 8.54 -49.68 3.10
CA LEU A 642 9.34 -48.48 3.40
C LEU A 642 9.71 -47.70 2.13
N GLU A 643 10.00 -48.38 1.01
CA GLU A 643 10.29 -47.72 -0.28
C GLU A 643 9.04 -46.97 -0.77
N THR A 644 7.86 -47.60 -0.68
CA THR A 644 6.59 -46.95 -1.05
C THR A 644 6.31 -45.71 -0.20
N VAL A 645 6.52 -45.79 1.12
CA VAL A 645 6.29 -44.65 2.02
C VAL A 645 7.20 -43.47 1.66
N PHE A 646 8.50 -43.73 1.44
CA PHE A 646 9.48 -42.66 1.19
C PHE A 646 9.49 -42.13 -0.25
N LEU A 647 9.19 -42.96 -1.25
CA LEU A 647 9.30 -42.59 -2.67
C LEU A 647 7.96 -42.19 -3.29
N ASP A 648 6.85 -42.80 -2.87
CA ASP A 648 5.54 -42.58 -3.47
C ASP A 648 4.62 -41.74 -2.59
N ASP A 649 4.44 -42.13 -1.33
CA ASP A 649 3.38 -41.55 -0.50
C ASP A 649 3.69 -40.10 -0.09
N THR A 650 4.96 -39.75 0.15
CA THR A 650 5.34 -38.35 0.39
C THR A 650 5.06 -37.47 -0.82
N ARG A 651 5.26 -37.99 -2.04
CA ARG A 651 4.98 -37.26 -3.27
C ARG A 651 3.47 -37.13 -3.51
N LYS A 652 2.70 -38.20 -3.28
CA LYS A 652 1.22 -38.19 -3.37
C LYS A 652 0.63 -37.17 -2.39
N ALA A 653 1.12 -37.13 -1.16
CA ALA A 653 0.67 -36.17 -0.16
C ALA A 653 0.92 -34.72 -0.62
N PHE A 654 2.10 -34.42 -1.17
CA PHE A 654 2.38 -33.09 -1.70
C PHE A 654 1.52 -32.75 -2.92
N ARG A 655 1.33 -33.69 -3.86
CA ARG A 655 0.43 -33.52 -5.00
C ARG A 655 -1.00 -33.16 -4.55
N ALA A 656 -1.50 -33.85 -3.53
CA ALA A 656 -2.82 -33.56 -2.97
C ALA A 656 -2.89 -32.14 -2.37
N MET A 657 -1.82 -31.68 -1.68
CA MET A 657 -1.75 -30.30 -1.17
C MET A 657 -1.79 -29.28 -2.31
N VAL A 658 -1.01 -29.48 -3.38
CA VAL A 658 -1.00 -28.60 -4.55
C VAL A 658 -2.38 -28.54 -5.21
N GLN A 659 -3.04 -29.69 -5.41
CA GLN A 659 -4.39 -29.75 -5.99
C GLN A 659 -5.43 -29.00 -5.14
N VAL A 660 -5.32 -29.07 -3.80
CA VAL A 660 -6.21 -28.32 -2.89
C VAL A 660 -5.97 -26.81 -3.02
N GLU A 661 -4.71 -26.36 -3.13
CA GLU A 661 -4.42 -24.95 -3.36
C GLU A 661 -4.91 -24.47 -4.72
N GLU A 662 -4.73 -25.26 -5.78
CA GLU A 662 -5.24 -24.93 -7.11
C GLU A 662 -6.77 -24.77 -7.08
N LYS A 663 -7.48 -25.69 -6.41
CA LYS A 663 -8.93 -25.59 -6.26
C LYS A 663 -9.34 -24.31 -5.53
N LYS A 664 -8.66 -23.95 -4.45
CA LYS A 664 -8.92 -22.69 -3.73
C LYS A 664 -8.66 -21.44 -4.58
N ARG A 665 -7.70 -21.48 -5.51
CA ARG A 665 -7.43 -20.38 -6.45
C ARG A 665 -8.54 -20.30 -7.50
N ALA A 666 -8.93 -21.44 -8.08
CA ALA A 666 -10.03 -21.51 -9.02
C ALA A 666 -11.36 -21.02 -8.42
N ASP A 667 -11.66 -21.37 -7.16
CA ASP A 667 -12.87 -20.92 -6.44
C ASP A 667 -12.86 -19.40 -6.13
N LYS A 668 -11.70 -18.72 -6.19
CA LYS A 668 -11.60 -17.26 -6.04
C LYS A 668 -11.78 -16.52 -7.37
N ASP A 669 -11.43 -17.19 -8.47
CA ASP A 669 -11.50 -16.64 -9.82
C ASP A 669 -12.89 -16.85 -10.45
N ALA A 670 -13.68 -17.79 -9.93
CA ALA A 670 -15.08 -18.06 -10.29
C ALA A 670 -16.06 -17.26 -9.43
#